data_AF-A0A9N9G3R9-F1
#
_entry.id   AF-A0A9N9G3R9-F1
#
_cell.length_a   1.000
_cell.length_b   1.000
_cell.length_c   1.000
_cell.angle_alpha   90.00
_cell.angle_beta   90.00
_cell.angle_gamma   90.00
#
_symmetry.space_group_name_H-M   'P 1'
#
loop_
_entity.id
_entity.type
_entity.pdbx_description
1 polymer ?
#
loop_
_entity_poly.entity_id
_entity_poly.type
_entity_poly.pdbx_seq_one_letter_code
_entity_poly.pdbx_strand_id
1 'polypeptide(L)'
;MKIFSSASMLSNPFQRDRPQSFSSNHFRDAQHEGRITYERRGRMKKKKTRYVVLTKEHLLKFSDPKNAYEVSEKWLIDSTTNYFKDIPSAHVLIQLKCIVSIRHNTIEWVGKLKETLKELSSFNDDLGRAVAYDLGGIDSQSKKSFEGRTLYRVLFARSDSIINSKDTYFENAQLSLLAIGETRIHFITNGNVRTDGLLIIKKIIVDGLDDTVQLILQSPLEPAYSILISSVCSELIIAGIRQAIATLAPFYEIPIKGTAAAHVKQQELPATASVGCDESFKTLLKAYCDALLIDPNRIIITTTSQGNIDPAGLQITVCSPKNHIKDPYSVKELFAIFRSLRCNTSIIEISFKSVDLSNLEVVDNNIVDVQEDQNGMDVFLNGVTMLTSELYYLITTNNYLIKLDLTDCNIKANNVRLGALAAIGLAINTGKTKLEMLHLGGNVITKPDRLVIEQGIREREQAIKELDISSPPPQNRSQTDSENPMMRTECVFKMIQVLLDLDVVRDTLEYLNISNNELSSNVVTALAEFTALKTFKMANMKCTTAFDLTQISSNVLEELELSGTPLTPNTIDVLSSFIRESSSDCLKTLSIENCQVNSEAFDKLCSAISESQKLNIELNVGNNPLLKNFGVFINIFRQNKTPYYLSIDSISWEGRRLVSLFDELGHNTSLKSLSIAKPIFGDASGNAQMGDDTVAPMNDDVARAMSEFLTKNKTLEELNISGNGKNMYGHKLAIAFDGLEKNGNLKIIDVSGNNLGKTGIASFSRAISANMSLKEIFIDDNQIEEEGLNILLDAIISKNTSIIRCPHPSKDLRQLSRSILTRLQNSAFHIARMEAAITIAIGSTRANEKATLTEMRRLHKELQNLEVGIKTKLDELDRVLRAREERDKMWPD
;
A
#
# COMPACT_ATOMS: atom_id res chain seq x y z
N MET A 1 -4.50 67.91 25.53
CA MET A 1 -3.06 67.90 25.90
C MET A 1 -2.33 67.35 24.68
N LYS A 2 -1.49 68.11 23.97
CA LYS A 2 -0.08 68.47 24.28
C LYS A 2 0.81 67.20 24.38
N ILE A 3 1.94 67.03 23.67
CA ILE A 3 2.71 67.93 22.78
C ILE A 3 3.57 67.08 21.79
N PHE A 4 3.67 67.53 20.53
CA PHE A 4 4.82 67.63 19.59
C PHE A 4 6.15 66.88 19.90
N SER A 5 7.00 66.47 18.93
CA SER A 5 7.20 66.74 17.48
C SER A 5 8.03 65.57 16.85
N SER A 6 8.47 65.49 15.58
CA SER A 6 8.40 66.25 14.30
C SER A 6 8.70 65.21 13.17
N ALA A 7 8.00 65.16 12.03
CA ALA A 7 8.16 65.96 10.80
C ALA A 7 9.56 65.84 10.12
N SER A 8 9.73 65.71 8.79
CA SER A 8 8.77 65.50 7.67
C SER A 8 9.48 65.40 6.28
N MET A 9 8.87 64.66 5.35
CA MET A 9 8.66 65.03 3.93
C MET A 9 9.76 65.02 2.82
N LEU A 10 9.30 64.61 1.62
CA LEU A 10 9.72 64.97 0.24
C LEU A 10 11.08 64.39 -0.26
N SER A 11 11.27 63.96 -1.52
CA SER A 11 10.48 64.12 -2.76
C SER A 11 10.84 63.07 -3.86
N ASN A 12 9.95 62.91 -4.85
CA ASN A 12 10.17 62.35 -6.21
C ASN A 12 10.79 63.47 -7.12
N PRO A 13 11.24 63.29 -8.41
CA PRO A 13 11.17 62.13 -9.31
C PRO A 13 12.41 61.93 -10.27
N PHE A 14 12.24 61.08 -11.30
CA PHE A 14 12.88 61.05 -12.64
C PHE A 14 13.98 62.07 -13.05
N GLN A 15 15.10 61.56 -13.60
CA GLN A 15 15.62 61.80 -14.97
C GLN A 15 16.82 60.85 -15.25
N ARG A 16 16.87 60.09 -16.36
CA ARG A 16 17.51 60.40 -17.67
C ARG A 16 19.04 60.66 -17.54
N ASP A 17 19.94 60.04 -18.31
CA ASP A 17 19.85 59.67 -19.73
C ASP A 17 20.56 58.36 -20.18
N ARG A 18 20.18 57.93 -21.39
CA ARG A 18 20.79 56.92 -22.30
C ARG A 18 21.63 57.66 -23.38
N PRO A 19 22.28 57.03 -24.39
CA PRO A 19 22.84 55.67 -24.54
C PRO A 19 24.25 55.68 -25.24
N GLN A 20 24.68 54.51 -25.77
CA GLN A 20 25.66 54.34 -26.88
C GLN A 20 27.15 54.64 -26.57
N SER A 21 28.17 53.98 -27.17
CA SER A 21 28.24 52.79 -28.05
C SER A 21 29.72 52.44 -28.33
N PHE A 22 30.02 51.18 -28.73
CA PHE A 22 31.33 50.74 -29.31
C PHE A 22 32.57 50.93 -28.38
N SER A 23 33.73 50.28 -28.56
CA SER A 23 34.13 49.07 -29.29
C SER A 23 35.44 48.53 -28.68
N SER A 24 35.82 47.31 -29.03
CA SER A 24 37.11 46.65 -28.71
C SER A 24 38.36 47.53 -28.86
N ASN A 25 39.27 47.44 -27.87
CA ASN A 25 40.71 47.10 -28.02
C ASN A 25 41.55 47.72 -26.87
N HIS A 26 42.28 46.90 -26.11
CA HIS A 26 43.77 46.95 -26.07
C HIS A 26 44.37 45.88 -25.14
N PHE A 27 45.31 45.11 -25.68
CA PHE A 27 46.38 44.47 -24.90
C PHE A 27 47.38 45.53 -24.43
N ARG A 28 47.87 45.46 -23.18
CA ARG A 28 49.29 45.15 -22.88
C ARG A 28 49.64 45.20 -21.39
N ASP A 29 50.30 44.13 -20.96
CA ASP A 29 51.49 44.05 -20.10
C ASP A 29 51.92 45.28 -19.28
N ALA A 30 51.99 45.09 -17.96
CA ALA A 30 53.16 45.50 -17.16
C ALA A 30 53.29 44.62 -15.91
N GLN A 31 54.43 43.96 -15.75
CA GLN A 31 54.85 43.36 -14.47
C GLN A 31 55.29 44.47 -13.52
N HIS A 32 55.04 44.35 -12.22
CA HIS A 32 56.10 44.58 -11.22
C HIS A 32 55.77 43.98 -9.85
N GLU A 33 56.80 43.44 -9.20
CA GLU A 33 56.77 42.91 -7.84
C GLU A 33 56.66 44.03 -6.80
N GLY A 34 55.87 43.79 -5.74
CA GLY A 34 55.72 44.72 -4.61
C GLY A 34 55.54 43.98 -3.29
N ARG A 35 56.65 43.55 -2.67
CA ARG A 35 56.66 42.89 -1.37
C ARG A 35 56.52 43.91 -0.23
N ILE A 36 55.53 43.74 0.64
CA ILE A 36 55.56 44.29 2.01
C ILE A 36 55.26 43.15 3.00
N THR A 37 56.04 43.07 4.06
CA THR A 37 56.05 42.00 5.08
C THR A 37 55.97 42.61 6.47
N TYR A 38 55.32 41.93 7.43
CA TYR A 38 55.76 41.69 8.83
C TYR A 38 54.77 40.65 9.43
N GLU A 39 55.21 39.43 9.80
CA GLU A 39 55.55 38.99 11.19
C GLU A 39 54.35 39.01 12.17
N ARG A 40 54.05 38.03 13.06
CA ARG A 40 54.64 36.77 13.59
C ARG A 40 53.44 35.95 14.19
N ARG A 41 53.49 34.68 14.67
CA ARG A 41 54.51 33.63 14.91
C ARG A 41 53.80 32.26 14.98
N GLY A 42 54.35 31.17 14.44
CA GLY A 42 53.80 29.80 14.65
C GLY A 42 54.34 28.77 13.65
N ARG A 43 55.31 27.94 14.06
CA ARG A 43 55.98 26.97 13.16
C ARG A 43 55.23 25.64 13.08
N MET A 44 54.85 25.21 11.88
CA MET A 44 54.89 23.79 11.48
C MET A 44 55.51 23.66 10.07
N LYS A 45 56.17 22.52 9.82
CA LYS A 45 57.09 22.35 8.68
C LYS A 45 56.33 22.10 7.38
N LYS A 46 56.42 23.02 6.40
CA LYS A 46 56.00 22.74 5.01
C LYS A 46 56.89 21.64 4.39
N LYS A 47 56.38 20.41 4.23
CA LYS A 47 56.88 19.52 3.17
C LYS A 47 56.41 20.08 1.83
N LYS A 48 57.35 20.35 0.91
CA LYS A 48 57.02 20.71 -0.49
C LYS A 48 56.60 19.44 -1.23
N THR A 49 55.31 19.30 -1.54
CA THR A 49 54.84 18.33 -2.54
C THR A 49 54.69 19.06 -3.88
N ARG A 50 55.33 18.54 -4.93
CA ARG A 50 55.20 19.07 -6.30
C ARG A 50 53.94 18.46 -6.93
N TYR A 51 53.10 19.29 -7.55
CA TYR A 51 51.97 18.85 -8.37
C TYR A 51 52.34 18.87 -9.86
N VAL A 52 51.78 17.95 -10.64
CA VAL A 52 51.77 18.01 -12.11
C VAL A 52 50.43 18.61 -12.55
N VAL A 53 50.47 19.74 -13.25
CA VAL A 53 49.26 20.42 -13.75
C VAL A 53 49.05 20.05 -15.22
N LEU A 54 48.10 19.17 -15.49
CA LEU A 54 47.63 18.91 -16.85
C LEU A 54 46.65 20.02 -17.27
N THR A 55 47.20 21.08 -17.85
CA THR A 55 46.41 22.16 -18.48
C THR A 55 45.59 21.64 -19.67
N LYS A 56 44.56 22.40 -20.05
CA LYS A 56 43.68 22.13 -21.20
C LYS A 56 44.46 21.89 -22.51
N GLU A 57 45.61 22.55 -22.68
CA GLU A 57 46.51 22.38 -23.83
C GLU A 57 47.25 21.04 -23.83
N HIS A 58 47.62 20.50 -22.66
CA HIS A 58 48.25 19.17 -22.59
C HIS A 58 47.30 18.07 -23.03
N LEU A 59 46.00 18.18 -22.71
CA LEU A 59 44.97 17.22 -23.13
C LEU A 59 44.63 17.33 -24.63
N LEU A 60 44.84 18.49 -25.26
CA LEU A 60 44.58 18.71 -26.68
C LEU A 60 45.63 18.08 -27.61
N LYS A 61 46.85 17.80 -27.11
CA LYS A 61 47.91 17.14 -27.89
C LYS A 61 47.67 15.65 -28.19
N PHE A 62 46.67 15.03 -27.56
CA PHE A 62 46.30 13.62 -27.74
C PHE A 62 45.19 13.42 -28.79
N SER A 63 45.15 14.26 -29.83
CA SER A 63 44.05 14.34 -30.80
C SER A 63 44.30 13.63 -32.15
N ASP A 64 45.51 13.12 -32.41
CA ASP A 64 45.81 12.29 -33.60
C ASP A 64 45.87 10.79 -33.21
N PRO A 65 44.97 9.92 -33.72
CA PRO A 65 44.85 8.54 -33.28
C PRO A 65 46.05 7.63 -33.61
N LYS A 66 46.88 7.95 -34.61
CA LYS A 66 47.78 6.93 -35.21
C LYS A 66 49.16 6.79 -34.57
N ASN A 67 49.68 7.82 -33.91
CA ASN A 67 51.01 7.79 -33.27
C ASN A 67 50.98 7.97 -31.74
N ALA A 68 49.80 8.05 -31.13
CA ALA A 68 49.68 8.36 -29.70
C ALA A 68 50.25 7.27 -28.77
N TYR A 69 50.19 5.98 -29.14
CA TYR A 69 50.49 4.89 -28.20
C TYR A 69 51.98 4.83 -27.82
N GLU A 70 52.90 4.71 -28.79
CA GLU A 70 54.35 4.65 -28.49
C GLU A 70 54.89 5.96 -27.90
N VAL A 71 54.42 7.11 -28.37
CA VAL A 71 54.86 8.41 -27.85
C VAL A 71 54.34 8.63 -26.42
N SER A 72 53.10 8.23 -26.12
CA SER A 72 52.55 8.35 -24.75
C SER A 72 53.22 7.39 -23.78
N GLU A 73 53.43 6.13 -24.14
CA GLU A 73 54.08 5.15 -23.26
C GLU A 73 55.55 5.53 -23.00
N LYS A 74 56.30 5.92 -24.05
CA LYS A 74 57.69 6.36 -23.91
C LYS A 74 57.82 7.68 -23.13
N TRP A 75 56.96 8.66 -23.37
CA TRP A 75 56.97 9.92 -22.61
C TRP A 75 56.52 9.74 -21.15
N LEU A 76 55.54 8.87 -20.86
CA LEU A 76 55.18 8.49 -19.49
C LEU A 76 56.36 7.81 -18.78
N ILE A 77 57.02 6.85 -19.43
CA ILE A 77 58.15 6.10 -18.87
C ILE A 77 59.35 7.04 -18.63
N ASP A 78 59.73 7.87 -19.60
CA ASP A 78 60.85 8.81 -19.44
C ASP A 78 60.56 9.88 -18.37
N SER A 79 59.31 10.33 -18.24
CA SER A 79 58.89 11.32 -17.24
C SER A 79 58.79 10.72 -15.83
N THR A 80 58.31 9.48 -15.69
CA THR A 80 58.25 8.80 -14.38
C THR A 80 59.63 8.38 -13.89
N THR A 81 60.45 7.79 -14.78
CA THR A 81 61.80 7.29 -14.44
C THR A 81 62.78 8.41 -14.05
N ASN A 82 62.69 9.60 -14.67
CA ASN A 82 63.61 10.70 -14.37
C ASN A 82 63.19 11.61 -13.21
N TYR A 83 61.89 11.76 -12.92
CA TYR A 83 61.41 12.70 -11.88
C TYR A 83 60.95 12.05 -10.56
N PHE A 84 60.67 10.74 -10.53
CA PHE A 84 60.08 10.07 -9.36
C PHE A 84 60.82 8.76 -9.00
N LYS A 85 62.02 8.88 -8.42
CA LYS A 85 62.79 7.71 -7.95
C LYS A 85 62.26 7.05 -6.67
N ASP A 86 61.42 7.75 -5.89
CA ASP A 86 61.01 7.33 -4.53
C ASP A 86 59.48 7.18 -4.35
N ILE A 87 58.73 6.79 -5.39
CA ILE A 87 57.30 6.43 -5.29
C ILE A 87 57.09 5.06 -5.97
N PRO A 88 56.34 4.10 -5.39
CA PRO A 88 56.02 2.84 -6.06
C PRO A 88 55.20 3.09 -7.34
N SER A 89 55.87 2.93 -8.49
CA SER A 89 55.45 3.42 -9.81
C SER A 89 54.15 2.80 -10.35
N ALA A 90 53.74 1.63 -9.85
CA ALA A 90 52.57 0.90 -10.34
C ALA A 90 51.25 1.68 -10.17
N HIS A 91 51.01 2.33 -9.02
CA HIS A 91 49.72 2.95 -8.71
C HIS A 91 49.38 4.13 -9.63
N VAL A 92 50.37 4.96 -9.97
CA VAL A 92 50.20 6.12 -10.88
C VAL A 92 49.99 5.64 -12.32
N LEU A 93 50.68 4.57 -12.74
CA LEU A 93 50.51 3.97 -14.06
C LEU A 93 49.11 3.37 -14.24
N ILE A 94 48.58 2.69 -13.21
CA ILE A 94 47.24 2.09 -13.21
C ILE A 94 46.16 3.19 -13.33
N GLN A 95 46.26 4.26 -12.53
CA GLN A 95 45.31 5.37 -12.59
C GLN A 95 45.28 6.04 -13.99
N LEU A 96 46.43 6.24 -14.62
CA LEU A 96 46.51 6.82 -15.98
C LEU A 96 45.98 5.86 -17.06
N LYS A 97 46.21 4.55 -16.95
CA LYS A 97 45.65 3.55 -17.89
C LYS A 97 44.11 3.48 -17.80
N CYS A 98 43.51 3.63 -16.62
CA CYS A 98 42.06 3.73 -16.47
C CYS A 98 41.47 5.00 -17.12
N ILE A 99 42.15 6.15 -16.98
CA ILE A 99 41.71 7.43 -17.56
C ILE A 99 41.66 7.39 -19.10
N VAL A 100 42.63 6.73 -19.75
CA VAL A 100 42.65 6.57 -21.21
C VAL A 100 41.56 5.58 -21.68
N SER A 101 41.35 4.49 -20.94
CA SER A 101 40.45 3.39 -21.35
C SER A 101 38.96 3.79 -21.42
N ILE A 102 38.50 4.69 -20.55
CA ILE A 102 37.09 5.09 -20.45
C ILE A 102 36.62 5.91 -21.68
N ARG A 103 37.54 6.45 -22.49
CA ARG A 103 37.19 7.32 -23.65
C ARG A 103 37.08 6.62 -25.01
N HIS A 104 37.40 5.32 -25.14
CA HIS A 104 37.40 4.63 -26.44
C HIS A 104 36.47 3.41 -26.46
N ASN A 105 35.33 3.62 -27.12
CA ASN A 105 34.12 2.81 -27.04
C ASN A 105 34.16 1.62 -28.01
N THR A 106 34.73 0.48 -27.60
CA THR A 106 34.82 -0.74 -28.44
C THR A 106 34.71 -2.05 -27.64
N ILE A 107 33.87 -2.97 -28.13
CA ILE A 107 33.42 -4.19 -27.43
C ILE A 107 34.55 -5.18 -27.08
N GLU A 108 35.64 -5.18 -27.85
CA GLU A 108 36.81 -6.05 -27.63
C GLU A 108 37.47 -5.88 -26.25
N TRP A 109 37.26 -4.73 -25.60
CA TRP A 109 37.89 -4.40 -24.32
C TRP A 109 37.22 -4.99 -23.08
N VAL A 110 35.98 -5.49 -23.13
CA VAL A 110 35.36 -6.13 -21.94
C VAL A 110 36.13 -7.39 -21.52
N GLY A 111 36.77 -8.09 -22.47
CA GLY A 111 37.68 -9.20 -22.18
C GLY A 111 38.94 -8.76 -21.44
N LYS A 112 39.63 -7.73 -21.96
CA LYS A 112 40.86 -7.20 -21.35
C LYS A 112 40.63 -6.46 -20.04
N LEU A 113 39.51 -5.75 -19.89
CA LEU A 113 39.12 -5.16 -18.60
C LEU A 113 38.88 -6.26 -17.55
N LYS A 114 38.31 -7.41 -17.94
CA LYS A 114 38.19 -8.59 -17.06
C LYS A 114 39.54 -9.25 -16.76
N GLU A 115 40.52 -9.22 -17.66
CA GLU A 115 41.89 -9.66 -17.36
C GLU A 115 42.60 -8.70 -16.40
N THR A 116 42.56 -7.40 -16.64
CA THR A 116 43.13 -6.39 -15.72
C THR A 116 42.42 -6.38 -14.36
N LEU A 117 41.10 -6.61 -14.32
CA LEU A 117 40.36 -6.82 -13.06
C LEU A 117 40.68 -8.16 -12.40
N LYS A 118 41.05 -9.21 -13.16
CA LYS A 118 41.61 -10.45 -12.59
C LYS A 118 42.99 -10.23 -11.98
N GLU A 119 43.88 -9.50 -12.64
CA GLU A 119 45.16 -9.08 -12.06
C GLU A 119 44.96 -8.20 -10.81
N LEU A 120 43.95 -7.32 -10.80
CA LEU A 120 43.56 -6.57 -9.60
C LEU A 120 42.97 -7.45 -8.51
N SER A 121 42.23 -8.53 -8.83
CA SER A 121 41.69 -9.46 -7.83
C SER A 121 42.78 -10.24 -7.07
N SER A 122 44.01 -10.30 -7.58
CA SER A 122 45.14 -10.81 -6.78
C SER A 122 45.69 -9.80 -5.76
N PHE A 123 45.16 -8.57 -5.71
CA PHE A 123 45.60 -7.50 -4.81
C PHE A 123 44.49 -6.76 -4.06
N ASN A 124 43.23 -6.77 -4.51
CA ASN A 124 42.10 -6.28 -3.70
C ASN A 124 40.75 -6.84 -4.17
N ASP A 125 40.10 -7.62 -3.30
CA ASP A 125 38.97 -8.49 -3.68
C ASP A 125 37.61 -7.76 -3.68
N ASP A 126 37.49 -6.66 -2.92
CA ASP A 126 36.20 -6.00 -2.64
C ASP A 126 35.72 -5.05 -3.73
N LEU A 127 36.63 -4.39 -4.46
CA LEU A 127 36.27 -3.47 -5.55
C LEU A 127 35.60 -4.22 -6.72
N GLY A 128 36.11 -5.42 -7.04
CA GLY A 128 35.52 -6.29 -8.05
C GLY A 128 34.13 -6.80 -7.66
N ARG A 129 33.93 -7.12 -6.37
CA ARG A 129 32.64 -7.56 -5.83
C ARG A 129 31.59 -6.45 -5.83
N ALA A 130 31.94 -5.24 -5.40
CA ALA A 130 31.01 -4.11 -5.36
C ALA A 130 30.46 -3.76 -6.76
N VAL A 131 31.33 -3.65 -7.77
CA VAL A 131 30.92 -3.35 -9.15
C VAL A 131 30.18 -4.53 -9.81
N ALA A 132 30.53 -5.78 -9.48
CA ALA A 132 29.82 -6.95 -9.98
C ALA A 132 28.44 -7.17 -9.33
N TYR A 133 28.20 -6.62 -8.14
CA TYR A 133 26.92 -6.74 -7.43
C TYR A 133 25.83 -5.87 -8.05
N ASP A 134 26.16 -4.61 -8.40
CA ASP A 134 25.23 -3.71 -9.11
C ASP A 134 25.02 -4.10 -10.59
N LEU A 135 25.95 -4.83 -11.20
CA LEU A 135 25.82 -5.46 -12.53
C LEU A 135 25.22 -6.88 -12.46
N GLY A 136 24.52 -7.21 -11.38
CA GLY A 136 24.29 -8.59 -10.93
C GLY A 136 23.58 -9.52 -11.91
N GLY A 137 24.12 -10.73 -12.07
CA GLY A 137 23.37 -11.91 -12.54
C GLY A 137 23.63 -12.36 -13.98
N ILE A 138 24.80 -12.94 -14.26
CA ILE A 138 25.00 -13.82 -15.43
C ILE A 138 25.30 -15.24 -14.95
N ASP A 139 24.25 -16.04 -14.82
CA ASP A 139 24.38 -17.48 -14.93
C ASP A 139 24.70 -17.86 -16.40
N SER A 140 25.39 -18.95 -16.60
CA SER A 140 26.03 -19.35 -17.87
C SER A 140 25.07 -19.69 -19.03
N GLN A 141 23.75 -19.55 -18.83
CA GLN A 141 22.72 -19.94 -19.82
C GLN A 141 21.81 -18.81 -20.33
N SER A 142 21.76 -17.62 -19.71
CA SER A 142 20.86 -16.52 -20.12
C SER A 142 21.48 -15.60 -21.19
N LYS A 143 21.77 -16.15 -22.38
CA LYS A 143 22.51 -15.43 -23.45
C LYS A 143 21.66 -14.52 -24.36
N LYS A 144 20.48 -14.05 -23.92
CA LYS A 144 19.57 -13.16 -24.68
C LYS A 144 18.89 -12.15 -23.75
N SER A 145 18.59 -10.98 -24.32
CA SER A 145 17.92 -9.79 -23.74
C SER A 145 18.60 -9.12 -22.53
N PHE A 146 19.63 -8.32 -22.81
CA PHE A 146 19.90 -7.08 -22.06
C PHE A 146 20.50 -6.02 -23.00
N GLU A 147 19.65 -5.44 -23.86
CA GLU A 147 19.95 -4.19 -24.57
C GLU A 147 19.48 -3.00 -23.70
N GLY A 148 20.15 -2.80 -22.55
CA GLY A 148 19.88 -1.72 -21.60
C GLY A 148 21.20 -1.14 -21.10
N ARG A 149 21.36 0.19 -21.18
CA ARG A 149 22.67 0.86 -21.03
C ARG A 149 22.90 1.36 -19.60
N THR A 150 23.47 0.53 -18.72
CA THR A 150 23.98 1.00 -17.41
C THR A 150 25.18 1.92 -17.61
N LEU A 151 25.02 3.22 -17.36
CA LEU A 151 25.96 4.26 -17.80
C LEU A 151 26.60 5.00 -16.61
N TYR A 152 27.56 4.34 -15.96
CA TYR A 152 28.30 4.92 -14.83
C TYR A 152 29.09 6.17 -15.25
N ARG A 153 28.87 7.29 -14.54
CA ARG A 153 29.79 8.45 -14.57
C ARG A 153 30.81 8.31 -13.44
N VAL A 154 32.06 8.04 -13.82
CA VAL A 154 33.21 7.96 -12.91
C VAL A 154 33.91 9.32 -12.88
N LEU A 155 34.00 9.92 -11.70
CA LEU A 155 34.65 11.22 -11.46
C LEU A 155 35.71 11.05 -10.37
N PHE A 156 36.87 11.68 -10.56
CA PHE A 156 37.97 11.62 -9.60
C PHE A 156 37.87 12.78 -8.59
N ALA A 157 38.06 12.47 -7.31
CA ALA A 157 38.01 13.46 -6.24
C ALA A 157 39.07 13.18 -5.15
N ARG A 158 39.28 14.16 -4.28
CA ARG A 158 40.05 14.06 -3.06
C ARG A 158 39.06 14.13 -1.90
N SER A 159 38.96 13.07 -1.10
CA SER A 159 38.21 13.14 0.17
C SER A 159 39.17 13.51 1.29
N ASP A 160 38.86 14.58 2.02
CA ASP A 160 39.37 14.74 3.38
C ASP A 160 38.34 14.14 4.35
N SER A 161 38.82 13.54 5.44
CA SER A 161 38.12 12.52 6.23
C SER A 161 36.80 12.97 6.89
N ILE A 162 35.92 11.98 7.16
CA ILE A 162 34.62 12.12 7.85
C ILE A 162 34.76 12.93 9.15
N ILE A 163 34.06 14.07 9.22
CA ILE A 163 33.97 14.89 10.43
C ILE A 163 32.77 14.40 11.26
N ASN A 164 33.02 13.49 12.20
CA ASN A 164 32.17 13.38 13.39
C ASN A 164 32.59 14.47 14.38
N SER A 165 31.63 15.10 15.05
CA SER A 165 31.90 16.20 15.98
C SER A 165 32.79 15.73 17.14
N LYS A 166 33.91 16.44 17.37
CA LYS A 166 35.02 16.14 18.29
C LYS A 166 36.03 15.10 17.75
N ASP A 167 36.88 15.53 16.81
CA ASP A 167 38.34 15.63 17.06
C ASP A 167 39.06 16.34 15.90
N THR A 168 40.11 17.11 16.21
CA THR A 168 40.84 17.96 15.27
C THR A 168 42.22 17.39 14.90
N TYR A 169 42.37 16.73 13.74
CA TYR A 169 43.67 16.56 13.07
C TYR A 169 43.55 16.41 11.54
N PHE A 170 44.18 17.34 10.79
CA PHE A 170 44.31 17.28 9.33
C PHE A 170 45.71 16.77 8.93
N GLU A 171 45.92 15.45 8.94
CA GLU A 171 47.14 14.82 8.38
C GLU A 171 46.83 13.48 7.70
N ASN A 172 46.35 13.51 6.44
CA ASN A 172 46.62 12.54 5.35
C ASN A 172 45.58 12.68 4.22
N ALA A 173 45.93 13.39 3.15
CA ALA A 173 45.07 13.48 1.97
C ALA A 173 45.14 12.22 1.09
N GLN A 174 43.99 11.65 0.73
CA GLN A 174 43.91 10.40 -0.03
C GLN A 174 43.08 10.55 -1.31
N LEU A 175 43.55 9.93 -2.40
CA LEU A 175 42.85 9.89 -3.68
C LEU A 175 41.62 8.98 -3.58
N SER A 176 40.47 9.48 -4.04
CA SER A 176 39.17 8.83 -3.87
C SER A 176 38.44 8.74 -5.20
N LEU A 177 37.78 7.61 -5.47
CA LEU A 177 36.93 7.46 -6.66
C LEU A 177 35.47 7.74 -6.28
N LEU A 178 34.79 8.54 -7.10
CA LEU A 178 33.36 8.77 -7.00
C LEU A 178 32.66 8.18 -8.22
N ALA A 179 31.72 7.28 -7.99
CA ALA A 179 30.83 6.75 -9.03
C ALA A 179 29.38 7.11 -8.69
N ILE A 180 28.67 7.68 -9.66
CA ILE A 180 27.23 7.96 -9.58
C ILE A 180 26.53 6.89 -10.40
N GLY A 181 25.72 6.05 -9.73
CA GLY A 181 24.86 5.04 -10.34
C GLY A 181 23.42 5.56 -10.51
N GLU A 182 22.48 4.64 -10.76
CA GLU A 182 21.08 4.99 -11.02
C GLU A 182 20.34 5.42 -9.74
N THR A 183 20.41 4.64 -8.65
CA THR A 183 19.75 4.94 -7.36
C THR A 183 20.74 5.27 -6.23
N ARG A 184 22.04 5.12 -6.47
CA ARG A 184 23.10 5.14 -5.44
C ARG A 184 24.35 5.91 -5.87
N ILE A 185 25.12 6.33 -4.87
CA ILE A 185 26.43 6.97 -5.01
C ILE A 185 27.49 6.18 -4.25
N HIS A 186 28.65 5.96 -4.86
CA HIS A 186 29.72 5.12 -4.31
C HIS A 186 31.00 5.92 -4.13
N PHE A 187 31.52 5.92 -2.91
CA PHE A 187 32.78 6.53 -2.51
C PHE A 187 33.80 5.43 -2.22
N ILE A 188 34.91 5.44 -2.94
CA ILE A 188 35.93 4.38 -2.84
C ILE A 188 37.24 4.98 -2.32
N THR A 189 37.71 4.51 -1.18
CA THR A 189 38.92 4.99 -0.48
C THR A 189 39.72 3.80 0.05
N ASN A 190 40.96 3.60 -0.42
CA ASN A 190 41.89 2.55 0.06
C ASN A 190 41.27 1.14 0.22
N GLY A 191 40.48 0.68 -0.75
CA GLY A 191 39.83 -0.64 -0.74
C GLY A 191 38.44 -0.67 -0.09
N ASN A 192 38.12 0.28 0.79
CA ASN A 192 36.76 0.42 1.34
C ASN A 192 35.84 1.08 0.30
N VAL A 193 34.66 0.48 0.10
CA VAL A 193 33.57 1.04 -0.71
C VAL A 193 32.43 1.45 0.21
N ARG A 194 32.15 2.75 0.32
CA ARG A 194 30.95 3.28 0.94
C ARG A 194 29.91 3.52 -0.15
N THR A 195 28.68 3.03 0.07
CA THR A 195 27.56 3.21 -0.86
C THR A 195 26.39 3.82 -0.11
N ASP A 196 25.88 4.96 -0.60
CA ASP A 196 24.75 5.68 -0.03
C ASP A 196 23.65 5.89 -1.09
N GLY A 197 22.39 6.01 -0.68
CA GLY A 197 21.28 6.29 -1.58
C GLY A 197 21.28 7.74 -2.10
N LEU A 198 20.88 7.96 -3.35
CA LEU A 198 20.75 9.32 -3.89
C LEU A 198 19.60 10.12 -3.23
N LEU A 199 18.49 9.45 -2.91
CA LEU A 199 17.29 10.11 -2.36
C LEU A 199 17.38 10.43 -0.85
N ILE A 200 18.48 10.06 -0.17
CA ILE A 200 18.76 10.52 1.20
C ILE A 200 19.65 11.77 1.24
N ILE A 201 20.12 12.30 0.10
CA ILE A 201 20.88 13.55 0.06
C ILE A 201 19.90 14.72 0.25
N LYS A 202 19.93 15.36 1.43
CA LYS A 202 19.01 16.44 1.82
C LYS A 202 19.40 17.83 1.32
N LYS A 203 20.69 18.11 1.20
CA LYS A 203 21.20 19.38 0.65
C LYS A 203 22.64 19.25 0.18
N ILE A 204 23.01 20.10 -0.77
CA ILE A 204 24.38 20.30 -1.25
C ILE A 204 24.85 21.68 -0.77
N ILE A 205 26.02 21.76 -0.16
CA ILE A 205 26.68 23.02 0.19
C ILE A 205 27.92 23.16 -0.68
N VAL A 206 28.07 24.33 -1.32
CA VAL A 206 29.16 24.64 -2.26
C VAL A 206 29.81 25.94 -1.83
N ASP A 207 31.09 25.90 -1.47
CA ASP A 207 31.88 27.12 -1.30
C ASP A 207 32.41 27.58 -2.68
N GLY A 208 32.62 28.88 -2.83
CA GLY A 208 33.22 29.52 -4.00
C GLY A 208 34.65 29.99 -3.75
N LEU A 209 35.19 29.74 -2.56
CA LEU A 209 36.58 30.02 -2.19
C LEU A 209 37.53 28.85 -2.51
N ASP A 210 37.02 27.62 -2.62
CA ASP A 210 37.75 26.42 -2.99
C ASP A 210 36.87 25.42 -3.79
N ASP A 211 37.49 24.34 -4.26
CA ASP A 211 36.84 23.30 -5.08
C ASP A 211 36.01 22.29 -4.25
N THR A 212 35.47 22.72 -3.09
CA THR A 212 34.89 21.81 -2.09
C THR A 212 33.36 21.80 -2.11
N VAL A 213 32.82 20.59 -2.19
CA VAL A 213 31.38 20.26 -2.16
C VAL A 213 31.10 19.44 -0.91
N GLN A 214 30.16 19.86 -0.08
CA GLN A 214 29.66 19.10 1.06
C GLN A 214 28.26 18.57 0.75
N LEU A 215 28.12 17.26 0.68
CA LEU A 215 26.82 16.58 0.64
C LEU A 215 26.35 16.34 2.07
N ILE A 216 25.10 16.70 2.37
CA ILE A 216 24.46 16.37 3.65
C ILE A 216 23.41 15.29 3.39
N LEU A 217 23.60 14.13 4.02
CA LEU A 217 22.76 12.95 3.85
C LEU A 217 22.04 12.64 5.16
N GLN A 218 20.79 12.20 5.04
CA GLN A 218 19.96 11.86 6.19
C GLN A 218 18.89 10.83 5.86
N SER A 219 18.92 9.72 6.59
CA SER A 219 17.85 8.72 6.69
C SER A 219 16.86 9.13 7.80
N PRO A 220 15.57 8.73 7.75
CA PRO A 220 14.61 9.10 8.78
C PRO A 220 14.97 8.59 10.18
N LEU A 221 14.76 9.42 11.20
CA LEU A 221 15.13 9.18 12.61
C LEU A 221 16.65 8.97 12.86
N GLU A 222 17.49 9.19 11.85
CA GLU A 222 18.94 9.09 11.96
C GLU A 222 19.58 10.49 11.94
N PRO A 223 20.71 10.70 12.65
CA PRO A 223 21.43 11.97 12.59
C PRO A 223 21.96 12.23 11.18
N ALA A 224 21.77 13.46 10.69
CA ALA A 224 22.38 13.89 9.44
C ALA A 224 23.92 13.82 9.53
N TYR A 225 24.55 13.29 8.49
CA TYR A 225 26.01 13.26 8.35
C TYR A 225 26.45 13.95 7.06
N SER A 226 27.70 14.38 7.01
CA SER A 226 28.26 15.10 5.85
C SER A 226 29.38 14.33 5.17
N ILE A 227 29.34 14.27 3.85
CA ILE A 227 30.46 13.82 3.01
C ILE A 227 31.09 15.04 2.36
N LEU A 228 32.40 15.22 2.56
CA LEU A 228 33.19 16.31 2.00
C LEU A 228 33.96 15.82 0.77
N ILE A 229 33.82 16.54 -0.34
CA ILE A 229 34.39 16.18 -1.64
C ILE A 229 35.16 17.39 -2.16
N SER A 230 36.47 17.31 -2.29
CA SER A 230 37.28 18.35 -2.93
C SER A 230 37.69 17.89 -4.32
N SER A 231 37.27 18.59 -5.38
CA SER A 231 37.63 18.22 -6.75
C SER A 231 37.50 19.40 -7.70
N VAL A 232 38.50 19.59 -8.57
CA VAL A 232 38.49 20.51 -9.72
C VAL A 232 37.36 20.24 -10.74
N CYS A 233 36.55 19.19 -10.51
CA CYS A 233 35.34 18.84 -11.26
C CYS A 233 34.07 18.95 -10.39
N SER A 234 34.10 19.72 -9.30
CA SER A 234 33.02 19.97 -8.34
C SER A 234 31.67 20.25 -9.03
N GLU A 235 31.64 21.16 -10.00
CA GLU A 235 30.46 21.49 -10.79
C GLU A 235 29.89 20.27 -11.54
N LEU A 236 30.75 19.47 -12.19
CA LEU A 236 30.33 18.26 -12.91
C LEU A 236 29.81 17.16 -11.97
N ILE A 237 30.35 17.08 -10.76
CA ILE A 237 29.84 16.18 -9.71
C ILE A 237 28.45 16.63 -9.28
N ILE A 238 28.24 17.92 -9.01
CA ILE A 238 26.94 18.45 -8.60
C ILE A 238 25.91 18.30 -9.72
N ALA A 239 26.26 18.64 -10.97
CA ALA A 239 25.38 18.44 -12.13
C ALA A 239 25.04 16.95 -12.34
N GLY A 240 26.00 16.04 -12.11
CA GLY A 240 25.76 14.58 -12.14
C GLY A 240 24.77 14.11 -11.09
N ILE A 241 24.92 14.56 -9.83
CA ILE A 241 24.01 14.23 -8.72
C ILE A 241 22.61 14.81 -8.97
N ARG A 242 22.52 16.08 -9.39
CA ARG A 242 21.25 16.73 -9.76
C ARG A 242 20.52 15.96 -10.87
N GLN A 243 21.23 15.57 -11.94
CA GLN A 243 20.63 14.81 -13.03
C GLN A 243 20.12 13.44 -12.59
N ALA A 244 20.90 12.72 -11.78
CA ALA A 244 20.49 11.40 -11.29
C ALA A 244 19.25 11.51 -10.41
N ILE A 245 19.22 12.44 -9.45
CA ILE A 245 18.04 12.71 -8.61
C ILE A 245 16.84 13.13 -9.45
N ALA A 246 17.00 14.04 -10.42
CA ALA A 246 15.92 14.48 -11.31
C ALA A 246 15.39 13.37 -12.23
N THR A 247 16.17 12.31 -12.49
CA THR A 247 15.73 11.14 -13.25
C THR A 247 14.86 10.22 -12.39
N LEU A 248 15.13 10.13 -11.08
CA LEU A 248 14.34 9.35 -10.13
C LEU A 248 13.08 10.08 -9.65
N ALA A 249 13.22 11.38 -9.38
CA ALA A 249 12.20 12.26 -8.81
C ALA A 249 12.10 13.57 -9.60
N PRO A 250 11.40 13.59 -10.76
CA PRO A 250 11.41 14.73 -11.70
C PRO A 250 10.96 16.07 -11.13
N PHE A 251 10.15 16.06 -10.08
CA PHE A 251 9.60 17.26 -9.43
C PHE A 251 10.33 17.64 -8.13
N TYR A 252 11.41 16.95 -7.77
CA TYR A 252 12.20 17.24 -6.57
C TYR A 252 13.51 17.95 -6.94
N GLU A 253 13.59 19.26 -6.69
CA GLU A 253 14.88 19.97 -6.74
C GLU A 253 15.61 19.90 -5.39
N ILE A 254 16.82 19.36 -5.40
CA ILE A 254 17.67 19.28 -4.21
C ILE A 254 18.16 20.68 -3.76
N PRO A 255 17.99 21.06 -2.48
CA PRO A 255 18.47 22.35 -1.98
C PRO A 255 19.99 22.54 -2.11
N ILE A 256 20.41 23.58 -2.83
CA ILE A 256 21.82 24.01 -2.95
C ILE A 256 22.01 25.32 -2.16
N LYS A 257 23.00 25.34 -1.24
CA LYS A 257 23.38 26.49 -0.40
C LYS A 257 24.89 26.77 -0.48
N GLY A 258 25.32 27.92 0.02
CA GLY A 258 26.73 28.35 0.00
C GLY A 258 27.01 29.50 -0.98
N THR A 259 28.25 29.99 -0.98
CA THR A 259 28.69 31.21 -1.68
C THR A 259 28.65 31.08 -3.21
N ALA A 260 28.85 29.87 -3.76
CA ALA A 260 28.76 29.59 -5.20
C ALA A 260 27.37 29.09 -5.67
N ALA A 261 26.39 28.94 -4.77
CA ALA A 261 25.12 28.25 -5.06
C ALA A 261 24.32 28.86 -6.23
N ALA A 262 24.38 30.18 -6.42
CA ALA A 262 23.70 30.85 -7.52
C ALA A 262 24.26 30.46 -8.91
N HIS A 263 25.58 30.25 -9.01
CA HIS A 263 26.23 29.85 -10.26
C HIS A 263 25.84 28.42 -10.67
N VAL A 264 25.88 27.50 -9.70
CA VAL A 264 25.56 26.09 -9.93
C VAL A 264 24.07 25.87 -10.26
N LYS A 265 23.16 26.66 -9.66
CA LYS A 265 21.73 26.61 -9.97
C LYS A 265 21.40 27.02 -11.41
N GLN A 266 22.19 27.93 -12.00
CA GLN A 266 22.00 28.43 -13.37
C GLN A 266 22.45 27.45 -14.47
N GLN A 267 23.12 26.35 -14.13
CA GLN A 267 23.46 25.31 -15.10
C GLN A 267 22.19 24.50 -15.47
N GLU A 268 21.80 24.57 -16.75
CA GLU A 268 20.70 23.78 -17.31
C GLU A 268 21.00 22.28 -17.24
N LEU A 269 20.01 21.50 -16.79
CA LEU A 269 20.05 20.05 -16.77
C LEU A 269 19.44 19.50 -18.07
N PRO A 270 20.06 18.50 -18.73
CA PRO A 270 19.47 17.88 -19.93
C PRO A 270 18.09 17.27 -19.63
N ALA A 271 17.15 17.52 -20.54
CA ALA A 271 15.76 17.11 -20.42
C ALA A 271 15.61 15.61 -20.13
N THR A 272 14.84 15.28 -19.09
CA THR A 272 14.46 13.91 -18.75
C THR A 272 13.35 13.42 -19.68
N ALA A 273 13.34 12.12 -19.98
CA ALA A 273 12.30 11.53 -20.82
C ALA A 273 10.96 11.46 -20.07
N SER A 274 9.86 11.70 -20.78
CA SER A 274 8.51 11.50 -20.26
C SER A 274 8.25 10.00 -20.02
N VAL A 275 8.19 9.61 -18.75
CA VAL A 275 7.78 8.26 -18.30
C VAL A 275 6.30 8.31 -17.91
N GLY A 276 5.54 7.26 -18.23
CA GLY A 276 4.12 7.16 -17.86
C GLY A 276 3.89 7.17 -16.34
N CYS A 277 2.74 7.68 -15.90
CA CYS A 277 2.51 8.05 -14.50
C CYS A 277 2.63 6.87 -13.50
N ASP A 278 2.09 5.71 -13.82
CA ASP A 278 2.19 4.49 -12.98
C ASP A 278 3.65 3.97 -12.87
N GLU A 279 4.38 3.94 -14.00
CA GLU A 279 5.81 3.59 -14.01
C GLU A 279 6.67 4.62 -13.24
N SER A 280 6.30 5.91 -13.27
CA SER A 280 7.00 6.94 -12.50
C SER A 280 6.87 6.73 -10.99
N PHE A 281 5.68 6.35 -10.52
CA PHE A 281 5.43 6.01 -9.12
C PHE A 281 6.23 4.77 -8.70
N LYS A 282 6.16 3.68 -9.48
CA LYS A 282 6.86 2.42 -9.20
C LYS A 282 8.38 2.61 -9.18
N THR A 283 8.91 3.39 -10.12
CA THR A 283 10.34 3.73 -10.19
C THR A 283 10.79 4.53 -8.96
N LEU A 284 10.03 5.55 -8.56
CA LEU A 284 10.35 6.37 -7.38
C LEU A 284 10.26 5.58 -6.07
N LEU A 285 9.25 4.72 -5.91
CA LEU A 285 9.12 3.83 -4.76
C LEU A 285 10.32 2.88 -4.67
N LYS A 286 10.70 2.23 -5.77
CA LYS A 286 11.88 1.36 -5.83
C LYS A 286 13.16 2.14 -5.47
N ALA A 287 13.32 3.36 -5.98
CA ALA A 287 14.47 4.20 -5.66
C ALA A 287 14.54 4.59 -4.17
N TYR A 288 13.39 4.85 -3.52
CA TYR A 288 13.34 5.04 -2.07
C TYR A 288 13.66 3.75 -1.31
N CYS A 289 13.19 2.58 -1.77
CA CYS A 289 13.56 1.29 -1.17
C CYS A 289 15.07 1.05 -1.24
N ASP A 290 15.68 1.24 -2.42
CA ASP A 290 17.12 1.10 -2.64
C ASP A 290 17.95 2.07 -1.77
N ALA A 291 17.46 3.29 -1.58
CA ALA A 291 18.12 4.35 -0.83
C ALA A 291 18.00 4.20 0.70
N LEU A 292 16.91 3.60 1.18
CA LEU A 292 16.63 3.39 2.61
C LEU A 292 16.91 1.96 3.10
N LEU A 293 17.38 1.08 2.21
CA LEU A 293 17.69 -0.34 2.46
C LEU A 293 16.44 -1.16 2.86
N ILE A 294 15.34 -0.96 2.15
CA ILE A 294 14.05 -1.63 2.37
C ILE A 294 13.90 -2.80 1.37
N ASP A 295 13.35 -3.92 1.81
CA ASP A 295 12.92 -5.00 0.90
C ASP A 295 11.60 -4.61 0.20
N PRO A 296 11.59 -4.36 -1.12
CA PRO A 296 10.38 -3.97 -1.84
C PRO A 296 9.29 -5.05 -1.80
N ASN A 297 9.61 -6.33 -1.52
CA ASN A 297 8.62 -7.41 -1.45
C ASN A 297 7.71 -7.32 -0.21
N ARG A 298 8.04 -6.51 0.80
CA ARG A 298 7.16 -6.21 1.94
C ARG A 298 6.07 -5.20 1.58
N ILE A 299 6.32 -4.32 0.60
CA ILE A 299 5.39 -3.26 0.21
C ILE A 299 4.37 -3.81 -0.79
N ILE A 300 3.10 -3.85 -0.39
CA ILE A 300 2.02 -4.41 -1.20
C ILE A 300 1.11 -3.25 -1.62
N ILE A 301 1.12 -2.93 -2.90
CA ILE A 301 0.33 -1.83 -3.46
C ILE A 301 -0.39 -2.36 -4.70
N THR A 302 -1.68 -2.04 -4.80
CA THR A 302 -2.49 -2.28 -5.99
C THR A 302 -2.75 -0.96 -6.67
N THR A 303 -2.58 -0.94 -8.00
CA THR A 303 -2.80 0.22 -8.86
C THR A 303 -3.86 -0.15 -9.88
N THR A 304 -4.85 0.72 -10.07
CA THR A 304 -5.85 0.60 -11.14
C THR A 304 -5.98 1.93 -11.86
N SER A 305 -6.12 1.88 -13.17
CA SER A 305 -6.21 3.06 -14.03
C SER A 305 -7.60 3.13 -14.66
N GLN A 306 -8.28 4.27 -14.48
CA GLN A 306 -9.55 4.52 -15.16
C GLN A 306 -9.29 5.14 -16.53
N GLY A 307 -9.57 4.38 -17.59
CA GLY A 307 -9.26 4.76 -18.98
C GLY A 307 -10.13 5.85 -19.62
N ASN A 308 -11.01 6.51 -18.86
CA ASN A 308 -12.00 7.47 -19.36
C ASN A 308 -11.80 8.93 -18.88
N ILE A 309 -10.70 9.23 -18.19
CA ILE A 309 -10.33 10.58 -17.75
C ILE A 309 -9.00 10.94 -18.42
N ASP A 310 -8.79 12.20 -18.80
CA ASP A 310 -7.49 12.71 -19.27
C ASP A 310 -6.96 13.75 -18.27
N PRO A 311 -5.80 13.52 -17.60
CA PRO A 311 -5.01 12.28 -17.63
C PRO A 311 -5.73 11.11 -16.95
N ALA A 312 -5.38 9.88 -17.34
CA ALA A 312 -5.99 8.66 -16.81
C ALA A 312 -5.82 8.58 -15.29
N GLY A 313 -6.93 8.70 -14.57
CA GLY A 313 -6.96 8.75 -13.12
C GLY A 313 -6.42 7.45 -12.51
N LEU A 314 -5.36 7.58 -11.69
CA LEU A 314 -4.74 6.48 -10.98
C LEU A 314 -5.36 6.33 -9.60
N GLN A 315 -5.90 5.15 -9.30
CA GLN A 315 -6.35 4.76 -7.97
C GLN A 315 -5.27 3.87 -7.34
N ILE A 316 -4.80 4.22 -6.14
CA ILE A 316 -3.75 3.50 -5.42
C ILE A 316 -4.30 3.00 -4.09
N THR A 317 -4.29 1.69 -3.87
CA THR A 317 -4.57 1.09 -2.56
C THR A 317 -3.31 0.45 -2.01
N VAL A 318 -2.84 0.96 -0.86
CA VAL A 318 -1.75 0.40 -0.07
C VAL A 318 -2.34 -0.66 0.84
N CYS A 319 -1.84 -1.90 0.75
CA CYS A 319 -2.33 -3.03 1.53
C CYS A 319 -1.36 -3.34 2.68
N SER A 320 -1.89 -3.75 3.83
CA SER A 320 -1.08 -4.13 4.99
C SER A 320 -0.23 -5.38 4.70
N PRO A 321 0.94 -5.56 5.35
CA PRO A 321 1.78 -6.73 5.15
C PRO A 321 1.04 -8.05 5.43
N LYS A 322 1.50 -9.15 4.82
CA LYS A 322 0.86 -10.49 4.90
C LYS A 322 0.66 -11.03 6.34
N ASN A 323 1.27 -10.43 7.35
CA ASN A 323 1.09 -10.71 8.79
C ASN A 323 0.96 -9.42 9.64
N HIS A 324 0.22 -8.40 9.18
CA HIS A 324 0.18 -7.04 9.75
C HIS A 324 0.10 -6.95 11.30
N ILE A 325 -0.64 -7.83 11.98
CA ILE A 325 -0.77 -7.86 13.46
C ILE A 325 0.58 -8.08 14.18
N LYS A 326 1.52 -8.81 13.56
CA LYS A 326 2.83 -9.14 14.15
C LYS A 326 3.99 -8.39 13.51
N ASP A 327 3.77 -7.78 12.36
CA ASP A 327 4.82 -7.20 11.52
C ASP A 327 4.24 -6.04 10.66
N PRO A 328 3.97 -4.87 11.27
CA PRO A 328 3.49 -3.69 10.56
C PRO A 328 4.63 -3.03 9.73
N TYR A 329 4.27 -2.05 8.90
CA TYR A 329 5.26 -1.25 8.17
C TYR A 329 6.12 -0.42 9.12
N SER A 330 7.42 -0.44 8.91
CA SER A 330 8.38 0.40 9.64
C SER A 330 8.30 1.86 9.20
N VAL A 331 8.89 2.75 10.00
CA VAL A 331 9.03 4.19 9.70
C VAL A 331 9.60 4.43 8.30
N LYS A 332 10.65 3.68 7.91
CA LYS A 332 11.30 3.82 6.60
C LYS A 332 10.40 3.36 5.45
N GLU A 333 9.64 2.29 5.64
CA GLU A 333 8.68 1.79 4.65
C GLU A 333 7.53 2.77 4.44
N LEU A 334 6.89 3.22 5.51
CA LEU A 334 5.84 4.23 5.41
C LEU A 334 6.38 5.52 4.79
N PHE A 335 7.56 6.00 5.21
CA PHE A 335 8.20 7.17 4.62
C PHE A 335 8.45 7.01 3.11
N ALA A 336 8.96 5.86 2.66
CA ALA A 336 9.14 5.57 1.23
C ALA A 336 7.80 5.60 0.45
N ILE A 337 6.75 5.00 1.03
CA ILE A 337 5.40 4.99 0.45
C ILE A 337 4.86 6.43 0.32
N PHE A 338 4.78 7.18 1.41
CA PHE A 338 4.30 8.58 1.39
C PHE A 338 5.09 9.47 0.42
N ARG A 339 6.42 9.33 0.39
CA ARG A 339 7.28 10.11 -0.51
C ARG A 339 7.08 9.78 -1.98
N SER A 340 6.88 8.51 -2.33
CA SER A 340 6.58 8.12 -3.71
C SER A 340 5.20 8.61 -4.18
N LEU A 341 4.21 8.68 -3.28
CA LEU A 341 2.86 9.18 -3.58
C LEU A 341 2.77 10.71 -3.77
N ARG A 342 3.73 11.49 -3.26
CA ARG A 342 3.77 12.97 -3.40
C ARG A 342 4.13 13.46 -4.82
N CYS A 343 4.63 12.60 -5.70
CA CYS A 343 5.25 13.01 -6.97
C CYS A 343 4.45 12.64 -8.23
N ASN A 344 3.18 12.26 -8.11
CA ASN A 344 2.37 11.81 -9.24
C ASN A 344 1.04 12.59 -9.35
N THR A 345 1.04 13.60 -10.21
CA THR A 345 -0.11 14.49 -10.44
C THR A 345 -1.35 13.83 -11.05
N SER A 346 -1.35 12.53 -11.35
CA SER A 346 -2.50 11.80 -11.94
C SER A 346 -3.26 10.93 -10.92
N ILE A 347 -2.87 10.96 -9.63
CA ILE A 347 -3.60 10.22 -8.59
C ILE A 347 -4.93 10.89 -8.29
N ILE A 348 -6.02 10.11 -8.37
CA ILE A 348 -7.39 10.54 -8.01
C ILE A 348 -7.88 9.94 -6.69
N GLU A 349 -7.34 8.79 -6.29
CA GLU A 349 -7.71 8.09 -5.06
C GLU A 349 -6.50 7.46 -4.40
N ILE A 350 -6.40 7.62 -3.08
CA ILE A 350 -5.43 6.93 -2.23
C ILE A 350 -6.20 6.29 -1.07
N SER A 351 -6.07 4.97 -0.94
CA SER A 351 -6.53 4.23 0.24
C SER A 351 -5.35 3.61 0.99
N PHE A 352 -5.30 3.86 2.29
CA PHE A 352 -4.46 3.20 3.29
C PHE A 352 -5.30 2.29 4.21
N LYS A 353 -6.50 1.89 3.80
CA LYS A 353 -7.46 1.19 4.65
C LYS A 353 -6.85 0.00 5.39
N SER A 354 -6.98 0.02 6.72
CA SER A 354 -6.43 -0.97 7.66
C SER A 354 -4.90 -1.11 7.66
N VAL A 355 -4.16 -0.13 7.11
CA VAL A 355 -2.70 -0.02 7.23
C VAL A 355 -2.36 0.76 8.51
N ASP A 356 -1.63 0.14 9.42
CA ASP A 356 -1.18 0.80 10.66
C ASP A 356 -0.18 1.93 10.36
N LEU A 357 -0.60 3.18 10.55
CA LEU A 357 0.21 4.37 10.33
C LEU A 357 0.86 4.91 11.63
N SER A 358 0.61 4.28 12.78
CA SER A 358 1.07 4.77 14.09
C SER A 358 2.60 4.88 14.20
N ASN A 359 3.36 4.12 13.40
CA ASN A 359 4.82 4.25 13.34
C ASN A 359 5.31 5.60 12.78
N LEU A 360 4.49 6.34 12.00
CA LEU A 360 4.82 7.72 11.58
C LEU A 360 4.39 8.79 12.58
N GLU A 361 3.77 8.44 13.71
CA GLU A 361 3.34 9.40 14.74
C GLU A 361 4.49 9.87 15.66
N VAL A 362 5.70 9.93 15.11
CA VAL A 362 6.94 10.38 15.75
C VAL A 362 7.33 11.77 15.24
N VAL A 363 7.93 12.59 16.09
CA VAL A 363 8.44 13.92 15.71
C VAL A 363 9.91 13.81 15.30
N ASP A 364 10.22 14.04 14.02
CA ASP A 364 11.60 14.20 13.55
C ASP A 364 11.88 15.65 13.15
N ASN A 365 12.41 16.43 14.11
CA ASN A 365 12.77 17.83 13.92
C ASN A 365 13.90 18.05 12.89
N ASN A 366 14.52 16.98 12.36
CA ASN A 366 15.60 17.08 11.39
C ASN A 366 15.11 16.92 9.95
N ILE A 367 14.00 16.20 9.73
CA ILE A 367 13.35 16.09 8.41
C ILE A 367 12.40 17.28 8.20
N VAL A 368 12.97 18.48 8.14
CA VAL A 368 12.23 19.64 7.61
C VAL A 368 12.50 19.73 6.12
N ASP A 369 11.52 19.33 5.31
CA ASP A 369 11.48 19.73 3.91
C ASP A 369 11.21 21.24 3.87
N VAL A 370 12.26 22.06 3.94
CA VAL A 370 12.17 23.49 3.64
C VAL A 370 12.10 23.65 2.12
N GLN A 371 10.93 23.34 1.55
CA GLN A 371 10.48 24.02 0.35
C GLN A 371 9.79 25.30 0.83
N GLU A 372 10.48 26.43 0.67
CA GLU A 372 9.84 27.74 0.74
C GLU A 372 8.71 27.74 -0.30
N ASP A 373 7.46 27.81 0.15
CA ASP A 373 6.36 27.96 -0.79
C ASP A 373 6.43 29.34 -1.44
N GLN A 374 5.88 29.47 -2.65
CA GLN A 374 5.93 30.74 -3.39
C GLN A 374 5.09 31.86 -2.74
N ASN A 375 4.46 31.59 -1.59
CA ASN A 375 3.54 32.47 -0.89
C ASN A 375 4.10 33.00 0.45
N GLY A 376 5.25 32.52 0.91
CA GLY A 376 5.91 33.01 2.12
C GLY A 376 5.18 32.66 3.43
N MET A 377 4.37 31.60 3.43
CA MET A 377 3.73 31.10 4.66
C MET A 377 4.60 30.02 5.28
N ASP A 378 5.26 30.34 6.41
CA ASP A 378 5.80 29.34 7.33
C ASP A 378 4.64 28.48 7.86
N VAL A 379 4.32 27.39 7.16
CA VAL A 379 3.27 26.46 7.57
C VAL A 379 3.64 25.90 8.95
N PHE A 380 2.67 25.84 9.86
CA PHE A 380 2.83 25.49 11.27
C PHE A 380 3.23 24.01 11.56
N LEU A 381 4.08 23.41 10.72
CA LEU A 381 4.58 22.04 10.79
C LEU A 381 5.86 21.89 11.64
N ASN A 382 6.40 22.97 12.21
CA ASN A 382 7.51 22.85 13.15
C ASN A 382 7.04 22.17 14.45
N GLY A 383 7.59 20.99 14.74
CA GLY A 383 7.25 20.18 15.92
C GLY A 383 5.99 19.32 15.81
N VAL A 384 5.48 19.08 14.59
CA VAL A 384 4.42 18.08 14.35
C VAL A 384 5.00 16.69 14.07
N THR A 385 4.17 15.65 14.01
CA THR A 385 4.64 14.29 13.68
C THR A 385 4.99 14.17 12.19
N MET A 386 5.82 13.19 11.83
CA MET A 386 6.09 12.85 10.44
C MET A 386 4.80 12.53 9.67
N LEU A 387 3.83 11.88 10.31
CA LEU A 387 2.53 11.61 9.70
C LEU A 387 1.77 12.91 9.36
N THR A 388 1.73 13.89 10.26
CA THR A 388 1.08 15.19 9.99
C THR A 388 1.72 15.90 8.79
N SER A 389 3.05 15.92 8.69
CA SER A 389 3.73 16.63 7.59
C SER A 389 3.63 15.88 6.26
N GLU A 390 3.80 14.56 6.24
CA GLU A 390 3.65 13.78 5.01
C GLU A 390 2.19 13.76 4.51
N LEU A 391 1.18 13.73 5.38
CA LEU A 391 -0.23 13.89 4.98
C LEU A 391 -0.50 15.26 4.36
N TYR A 392 -0.02 16.34 4.99
CA TYR A 392 -0.19 17.70 4.46
C TYR A 392 0.43 17.83 3.07
N TYR A 393 1.68 17.36 2.89
CA TYR A 393 2.33 17.41 1.59
C TYR A 393 1.70 16.45 0.57
N LEU A 394 1.25 15.27 0.98
CA LEU A 394 0.55 14.33 0.10
C LEU A 394 -0.70 14.98 -0.53
N ILE A 395 -1.52 15.65 0.30
CA ILE A 395 -2.76 16.28 -0.16
C ILE A 395 -2.46 17.53 -1.00
N THR A 396 -1.53 18.39 -0.56
CA THR A 396 -1.23 19.67 -1.25
C THR A 396 -0.40 19.56 -2.53
N THR A 397 0.22 18.40 -2.79
CA THR A 397 0.94 18.12 -4.05
C THR A 397 0.06 17.41 -5.08
N ASN A 398 -0.94 16.64 -4.65
CA ASN A 398 -1.85 15.90 -5.53
C ASN A 398 -3.12 16.71 -5.84
N ASN A 399 -3.01 17.71 -6.72
CA ASN A 399 -4.10 18.62 -7.14
C ASN A 399 -5.30 17.95 -7.86
N TYR A 400 -5.26 16.63 -8.05
CA TYR A 400 -6.34 15.82 -8.64
C TYR A 400 -6.88 14.76 -7.68
N LEU A 401 -6.38 14.70 -6.43
CA LEU A 401 -6.87 13.78 -5.41
C LEU A 401 -8.30 14.15 -5.01
N ILE A 402 -9.24 13.26 -5.36
CA ILE A 402 -10.67 13.37 -5.04
C ILE A 402 -10.98 12.59 -3.76
N LYS A 403 -10.35 11.42 -3.58
CA LYS A 403 -10.59 10.52 -2.47
C LYS A 403 -9.34 10.21 -1.65
N LEU A 404 -9.47 10.38 -0.33
CA LEU A 404 -8.49 9.94 0.65
C LEU A 404 -9.17 9.04 1.70
N ASP A 405 -8.76 7.78 1.74
CA ASP A 405 -9.26 6.78 2.67
C ASP A 405 -8.14 6.35 3.65
N LEU A 406 -8.35 6.71 4.91
CA LEU A 406 -7.50 6.40 6.07
C LEU A 406 -8.24 5.50 7.07
N THR A 407 -9.24 4.73 6.62
CA THR A 407 -10.10 3.95 7.53
C THR A 407 -9.30 2.89 8.29
N ASP A 408 -9.49 2.79 9.60
CA ASP A 408 -8.79 1.86 10.51
C ASP A 408 -7.24 1.98 10.48
N CYS A 409 -6.69 3.16 10.17
CA CYS A 409 -5.24 3.40 10.11
C CYS A 409 -4.51 3.49 11.46
N ASN A 410 -5.20 3.26 12.60
CA ASN A 410 -4.63 3.31 13.95
C ASN A 410 -3.96 4.67 14.28
N ILE A 411 -4.49 5.78 13.74
CA ILE A 411 -4.03 7.15 14.01
C ILE A 411 -4.55 7.60 15.38
N LYS A 412 -3.69 8.15 16.24
CA LYS A 412 -3.96 8.35 17.68
C LYS A 412 -3.92 9.80 18.13
N ALA A 413 -4.56 10.03 19.26
CA ALA A 413 -4.47 11.27 20.02
C ALA A 413 -3.09 11.41 20.69
N ASN A 414 -2.12 11.97 19.95
CA ASN A 414 -0.81 12.30 20.49
C ASN A 414 -0.85 13.64 21.25
N ASN A 415 -0.02 13.77 22.30
CA ASN A 415 0.15 15.03 23.08
C ASN A 415 0.93 16.12 22.30
N VAL A 416 0.76 16.18 20.99
CA VAL A 416 1.40 17.12 20.06
C VAL A 416 0.42 18.26 19.78
N ARG A 417 0.94 19.44 19.42
CA ARG A 417 0.15 20.67 19.20
C ARG A 417 -1.02 20.51 18.20
N LEU A 418 -0.84 19.63 17.22
CA LEU A 418 -1.81 19.25 16.19
C LEU A 418 -1.71 17.73 16.01
N GLY A 419 -2.85 17.05 15.87
CA GLY A 419 -2.87 15.64 15.49
C GLY A 419 -2.50 15.45 14.01
N ALA A 420 -2.45 14.20 13.56
CA ALA A 420 -2.15 13.91 12.16
C ALA A 420 -3.29 14.33 11.21
N LEU A 421 -4.55 14.22 11.66
CA LEU A 421 -5.73 14.49 10.83
C LEU A 421 -5.96 15.99 10.60
N ALA A 422 -5.49 16.86 11.50
CA ALA A 422 -5.46 18.32 11.30
C ALA A 422 -4.77 18.74 9.98
N ALA A 423 -3.83 17.93 9.49
CA ALA A 423 -3.16 18.15 8.21
C ALA A 423 -4.15 18.27 7.03
N ILE A 424 -5.28 17.56 7.07
CA ILE A 424 -6.32 17.59 6.04
C ILE A 424 -6.99 18.96 6.03
N GLY A 425 -7.39 19.49 7.18
CA GLY A 425 -8.01 20.81 7.28
C GLY A 425 -7.07 21.95 6.85
N LEU A 426 -5.79 21.86 7.23
CA LEU A 426 -4.75 22.78 6.76
C LEU A 426 -4.58 22.71 5.23
N ALA A 427 -4.59 21.50 4.66
CA ALA A 427 -4.44 21.30 3.22
C ALA A 427 -5.66 21.82 2.44
N ILE A 428 -6.89 21.54 2.90
CA ILE A 428 -8.12 22.09 2.32
C ILE A 428 -8.05 23.62 2.31
N ASN A 429 -7.62 24.24 3.42
CA ASN A 429 -7.53 25.70 3.49
C ASN A 429 -6.47 26.33 2.56
N THR A 430 -5.63 25.55 1.87
CA THR A 430 -4.80 26.09 0.78
C THR A 430 -5.63 26.47 -0.46
N GLY A 431 -6.84 25.91 -0.61
CA GLY A 431 -7.68 26.07 -1.80
C GLY A 431 -7.15 25.35 -3.05
N LYS A 432 -6.15 24.46 -2.91
CA LYS A 432 -5.55 23.69 -4.01
C LYS A 432 -6.11 22.27 -4.17
N THR A 433 -6.90 21.82 -3.20
CA THR A 433 -7.39 20.44 -3.10
C THR A 433 -8.70 20.23 -3.87
N LYS A 434 -8.88 19.02 -4.41
CA LYS A 434 -10.16 18.56 -4.98
C LYS A 434 -10.81 17.44 -4.15
N LEU A 435 -10.46 17.34 -2.86
CA LEU A 435 -10.95 16.31 -1.97
C LEU A 435 -12.46 16.46 -1.75
N GLU A 436 -13.23 15.53 -2.30
CA GLU A 436 -14.68 15.43 -2.09
C GLU A 436 -15.05 14.19 -1.24
N MET A 437 -14.15 13.21 -1.15
CA MET A 437 -14.38 11.93 -0.47
C MET A 437 -13.32 11.71 0.61
N LEU A 438 -13.74 11.72 1.88
CA LEU A 438 -12.84 11.70 3.03
C LEU A 438 -13.26 10.62 4.03
N HIS A 439 -12.56 9.48 4.02
CA HIS A 439 -12.86 8.38 4.94
C HIS A 439 -11.83 8.34 6.07
N LEU A 440 -12.22 8.75 7.28
CA LEU A 440 -11.38 8.82 8.49
C LEU A 440 -11.79 7.82 9.57
N GLY A 441 -12.75 6.94 9.25
CA GLY A 441 -13.35 5.99 10.18
C GLY A 441 -12.33 5.14 10.93
N GLY A 442 -12.66 4.73 12.16
CA GLY A 442 -11.80 3.84 12.96
C GLY A 442 -10.55 4.50 13.58
N ASN A 443 -10.33 5.81 13.36
CA ASN A 443 -9.25 6.58 13.99
C ASN A 443 -9.74 7.44 15.16
N VAL A 444 -8.81 7.96 15.98
CA VAL A 444 -9.16 8.90 17.06
C VAL A 444 -9.08 10.34 16.53
N ILE A 445 -10.22 10.90 16.12
CA ILE A 445 -10.32 12.30 15.69
C ILE A 445 -10.37 13.20 16.94
N THR A 446 -9.26 13.89 17.24
CA THR A 446 -9.19 14.76 18.43
C THR A 446 -9.94 16.07 18.21
N LYS A 447 -10.31 16.76 19.30
CA LYS A 447 -10.91 18.10 19.22
C LYS A 447 -10.06 19.12 18.42
N PRO A 448 -8.72 19.19 18.56
CA PRO A 448 -7.87 19.98 17.67
C PRO A 448 -7.95 19.61 16.19
N ASP A 449 -7.91 18.31 15.84
CA ASP A 449 -8.04 17.87 14.44
C ASP A 449 -9.38 18.33 13.86
N ARG A 450 -10.45 18.07 14.60
CA ARG A 450 -11.82 18.41 14.23
C ARG A 450 -11.98 19.91 13.97
N LEU A 451 -11.49 20.78 14.85
CA LEU A 451 -11.59 22.24 14.69
C LEU A 451 -10.88 22.76 13.42
N VAL A 452 -9.74 22.17 13.07
CA VAL A 452 -8.97 22.57 11.88
C VAL A 452 -9.63 22.06 10.59
N ILE A 453 -10.23 20.86 10.63
CA ILE A 453 -11.04 20.32 9.53
C ILE A 453 -12.34 21.13 9.34
N GLU A 454 -13.08 21.41 10.42
CA GLU A 454 -14.26 22.28 10.44
C GLU A 454 -13.96 23.66 9.85
N GLN A 455 -12.82 24.27 10.22
CA GLN A 455 -12.38 25.55 9.69
C GLN A 455 -12.04 25.47 8.19
N GLY A 456 -11.28 24.46 7.76
CA GLY A 456 -10.89 24.30 6.36
C GLY A 456 -12.11 24.10 5.43
N ILE A 457 -13.06 23.25 5.84
CA ILE A 457 -14.29 23.02 5.08
C ILE A 457 -15.14 24.30 4.98
N ARG A 458 -15.31 25.03 6.10
CA ARG A 458 -16.12 26.25 6.15
C ARG A 458 -15.48 27.43 5.39
N GLU A 459 -14.18 27.67 5.53
CA GLU A 459 -13.50 28.80 4.88
C GLU A 459 -13.36 28.65 3.36
N ARG A 460 -13.54 27.42 2.83
CA ARG A 460 -13.42 27.10 1.40
C ARG A 460 -14.71 26.62 0.76
N GLU A 461 -15.81 26.53 1.51
CA GLU A 461 -17.08 25.95 1.08
C GLU A 461 -16.85 24.58 0.40
N GLN A 462 -15.95 23.78 0.98
CA GLN A 462 -15.45 22.55 0.36
C GLN A 462 -16.61 21.55 0.18
N ALA A 463 -16.95 21.25 -1.08
CA ALA A 463 -17.94 20.24 -1.39
C ALA A 463 -17.43 18.86 -0.93
N ILE A 464 -18.12 18.28 0.06
CA ILE A 464 -17.89 16.92 0.54
C ILE A 464 -19.07 16.07 0.06
N LYS A 465 -18.77 14.98 -0.65
CA LYS A 465 -19.72 13.99 -1.16
C LYS A 465 -19.70 12.72 -0.34
N GLU A 466 -18.55 12.31 0.20
CA GLU A 466 -18.45 11.16 1.08
C GLU A 466 -17.69 11.51 2.35
N LEU A 467 -18.25 11.20 3.52
CA LEU A 467 -17.60 11.38 4.81
C LEU A 467 -17.73 10.13 5.69
N ASP A 468 -16.59 9.56 6.09
CA ASP A 468 -16.54 8.57 7.17
C ASP A 468 -15.87 9.19 8.41
N ILE A 469 -16.63 9.32 9.49
CA ILE A 469 -16.16 9.77 10.82
C ILE A 469 -16.61 8.77 11.90
N SER A 470 -16.72 7.49 11.53
CA SER A 470 -17.03 6.42 12.46
C SER A 470 -15.93 6.28 13.53
N SER A 471 -16.33 6.08 14.78
CA SER A 471 -15.39 5.88 15.88
C SER A 471 -14.71 4.50 15.79
N PRO A 472 -13.53 4.31 16.44
CA PRO A 472 -12.94 2.98 16.61
C PRO A 472 -13.94 2.03 17.29
N PRO A 473 -14.08 0.77 16.82
CA PRO A 473 -14.97 -0.20 17.44
C PRO A 473 -14.54 -0.48 18.90
N PRO A 474 -15.46 -0.79 19.82
CA PRO A 474 -15.18 -0.83 21.26
C PRO A 474 -14.00 -1.70 21.69
N GLN A 475 -13.71 -2.77 20.95
CA GLN A 475 -12.63 -3.72 21.23
C GLN A 475 -11.23 -3.15 20.91
N ASN A 476 -11.14 -2.18 19.99
CA ASN A 476 -9.88 -1.57 19.54
C ASN A 476 -9.58 -0.25 20.25
N ARG A 477 -10.42 0.18 21.21
CA ARG A 477 -10.22 1.41 21.99
C ARG A 477 -9.08 1.19 22.98
N SER A 478 -8.12 2.11 23.02
CA SER A 478 -7.00 1.99 23.95
C SER A 478 -7.48 2.25 25.38
N GLN A 479 -6.90 1.57 26.38
CA GLN A 479 -7.16 1.89 27.80
C GLN A 479 -6.73 3.34 28.15
N THR A 480 -5.92 3.96 27.30
CA THR A 480 -5.44 5.33 27.37
C THR A 480 -6.32 6.35 26.64
N ASP A 481 -7.45 5.94 26.04
CA ASP A 481 -8.42 6.87 25.43
C ASP A 481 -9.13 7.71 26.52
N SER A 482 -8.44 8.74 27.02
CA SER A 482 -8.91 9.61 28.10
C SER A 482 -10.09 10.51 27.73
N GLU A 483 -10.43 10.61 26.44
CA GLU A 483 -11.63 11.31 25.99
C GLU A 483 -12.90 10.50 26.35
N ASN A 484 -13.64 11.05 27.32
CA ASN A 484 -14.98 10.64 27.70
C ASN A 484 -15.85 10.41 26.44
N PRO A 485 -16.58 9.27 26.31
CA PRO A 485 -17.48 9.00 25.18
C PRO A 485 -18.43 10.17 24.82
N MET A 486 -18.88 10.93 25.82
CA MET A 486 -19.73 12.11 25.61
C MET A 486 -19.03 13.23 24.83
N MET A 487 -17.71 13.41 25.00
CA MET A 487 -16.91 14.40 24.25
C MET A 487 -16.71 13.99 22.78
N ARG A 488 -16.56 12.68 22.50
CA ARG A 488 -16.45 12.15 21.12
C ARG A 488 -17.77 12.33 20.37
N THR A 489 -18.88 12.06 21.05
CA THR A 489 -20.24 12.32 20.57
C THR A 489 -20.48 13.79 20.25
N GLU A 490 -20.05 14.70 21.14
CA GLU A 490 -20.10 16.15 20.90
C GLU A 490 -19.24 16.56 19.69
N CYS A 491 -18.11 15.88 19.44
CA CYS A 491 -17.27 16.13 18.26
C CYS A 491 -17.95 15.71 16.95
N VAL A 492 -18.53 14.51 16.88
CA VAL A 492 -19.27 14.07 15.68
C VAL A 492 -20.47 14.96 15.41
N PHE A 493 -21.26 15.30 16.43
CA PHE A 493 -22.39 16.22 16.27
C PHE A 493 -21.95 17.60 15.75
N LYS A 494 -20.88 18.18 16.30
CA LYS A 494 -20.39 19.49 15.84
C LYS A 494 -19.84 19.46 14.42
N MET A 495 -19.17 18.38 14.01
CA MET A 495 -18.77 18.22 12.61
C MET A 495 -19.99 18.22 11.70
N ILE A 496 -21.04 17.43 12.02
CA ILE A 496 -22.28 17.37 11.23
C ILE A 496 -22.96 18.74 11.15
N GLN A 497 -23.00 19.51 12.25
CA GLN A 497 -23.55 20.87 12.23
C GLN A 497 -22.77 21.80 11.29
N VAL A 498 -21.44 21.70 11.21
CA VAL A 498 -20.64 22.49 10.25
C VAL A 498 -20.91 22.09 8.79
N LEU A 499 -21.25 20.82 8.53
CA LEU A 499 -21.68 20.38 7.19
C LEU A 499 -23.07 20.93 6.83
N LEU A 500 -23.97 21.04 7.80
CA LEU A 500 -25.31 21.61 7.62
C LEU A 500 -25.35 23.13 7.54
N ASP A 501 -24.36 23.84 8.10
CA ASP A 501 -24.17 25.28 7.90
C ASP A 501 -23.88 25.64 6.42
N LEU A 502 -23.53 24.65 5.57
CA LEU A 502 -23.10 24.83 4.20
C LEU A 502 -24.09 24.20 3.21
N ASP A 503 -24.89 25.04 2.54
CA ASP A 503 -25.89 24.60 1.55
C ASP A 503 -25.29 23.67 0.48
N VAL A 504 -24.05 23.98 0.03
CA VAL A 504 -23.29 23.13 -0.91
C VAL A 504 -23.17 21.69 -0.42
N VAL A 505 -22.81 21.49 0.85
CA VAL A 505 -22.62 20.14 1.41
C VAL A 505 -23.95 19.46 1.68
N ARG A 506 -24.97 20.22 2.13
CA ARG A 506 -26.35 19.71 2.32
C ARG A 506 -26.89 19.07 1.04
N ASP A 507 -26.58 19.66 -0.12
CA ASP A 507 -27.04 19.22 -1.44
C ASP A 507 -26.06 18.31 -2.21
N THR A 508 -24.84 18.06 -1.69
CA THR A 508 -23.88 17.14 -2.34
C THR A 508 -23.49 15.90 -1.54
N LEU A 509 -23.81 15.81 -0.24
CA LEU A 509 -23.38 14.69 0.59
C LEU A 509 -24.16 13.40 0.24
N GLU A 510 -23.50 12.46 -0.44
CA GLU A 510 -24.06 11.18 -0.89
C GLU A 510 -23.81 10.02 0.10
N TYR A 511 -22.69 10.04 0.83
CA TYR A 511 -22.32 9.02 1.83
C TYR A 511 -21.97 9.66 3.17
N LEU A 512 -22.56 9.15 4.26
CA LEU A 512 -22.22 9.52 5.62
C LEU A 512 -22.15 8.29 6.54
N ASN A 513 -20.98 8.04 7.13
CA ASN A 513 -20.81 7.03 8.17
C ASN A 513 -20.39 7.67 9.51
N ILE A 514 -21.22 7.45 10.53
CA ILE A 514 -21.04 7.96 11.90
C ILE A 514 -21.01 6.82 12.94
N SER A 515 -20.83 5.57 12.50
CA SER A 515 -20.93 4.36 13.33
C SER A 515 -19.99 4.34 14.55
N ASN A 516 -20.30 3.49 15.54
CA ASN A 516 -19.59 3.29 16.81
C ASN A 516 -19.54 4.51 17.76
N ASN A 517 -20.26 5.60 17.45
CA ASN A 517 -20.39 6.78 18.33
C ASN A 517 -21.63 6.64 19.25
N GLU A 518 -21.93 7.65 20.06
CA GLU A 518 -23.20 7.70 20.82
C GLU A 518 -24.15 8.68 20.11
N LEU A 519 -25.46 8.43 20.16
CA LEU A 519 -26.46 9.28 19.49
C LEU A 519 -27.09 10.25 20.48
N SER A 520 -27.04 11.54 20.15
CA SER A 520 -27.94 12.55 20.68
C SER A 520 -29.10 12.78 19.71
N SER A 521 -30.26 13.18 20.22
CA SER A 521 -31.46 13.48 19.41
C SER A 521 -31.18 14.45 18.26
N ASN A 522 -30.28 15.40 18.48
CA ASN A 522 -30.01 16.49 17.55
C ASN A 522 -29.28 16.01 16.28
N VAL A 523 -28.53 14.91 16.34
CA VAL A 523 -27.92 14.28 15.15
C VAL A 523 -29.01 13.73 14.23
N VAL A 524 -30.12 13.22 14.78
CA VAL A 524 -31.21 12.61 14.01
C VAL A 524 -31.95 13.67 13.20
N THR A 525 -32.33 14.78 13.85
CA THR A 525 -32.96 15.93 13.18
C THR A 525 -32.03 16.55 12.13
N ALA A 526 -30.72 16.61 12.40
CA ALA A 526 -29.72 17.07 11.44
C ALA A 526 -29.69 16.22 10.15
N LEU A 527 -29.95 14.91 10.23
CA LEU A 527 -29.96 14.03 9.04
C LEU A 527 -31.15 14.29 8.11
N ALA A 528 -32.21 14.92 8.60
CA ALA A 528 -33.40 15.27 7.83
C ALA A 528 -33.12 16.23 6.67
N GLU A 529 -32.07 17.05 6.82
CA GLU A 529 -31.74 18.15 5.93
C GLU A 529 -30.93 17.74 4.69
N PHE A 530 -30.21 16.61 4.72
CA PHE A 530 -29.41 16.18 3.57
C PHE A 530 -30.29 15.67 2.42
N THR A 531 -30.26 16.37 1.29
CA THR A 531 -31.16 16.13 0.15
C THR A 531 -30.63 15.08 -0.84
N ALA A 532 -29.31 14.84 -0.83
CA ALA A 532 -28.60 13.95 -1.76
C ALA A 532 -28.11 12.62 -1.15
N LEU A 533 -28.43 12.35 0.13
CA LEU A 533 -27.84 11.25 0.90
C LEU A 533 -28.35 9.88 0.44
N LYS A 534 -27.46 9.09 -0.19
CA LYS A 534 -27.69 7.74 -0.73
C LYS A 534 -27.34 6.64 0.26
N THR A 535 -26.24 6.80 1.00
CA THR A 535 -25.77 5.82 1.98
C THR A 535 -25.63 6.46 3.35
N PHE A 536 -26.35 5.93 4.34
CA PHE A 536 -26.24 6.38 5.72
C PHE A 536 -25.94 5.22 6.67
N LYS A 537 -24.83 5.33 7.41
CA LYS A 537 -24.35 4.28 8.33
C LYS A 537 -24.19 4.79 9.76
N MET A 538 -24.92 4.15 10.66
CA MET A 538 -24.93 4.42 12.10
C MET A 538 -25.02 3.11 12.89
N ALA A 539 -24.10 2.18 12.62
CA ALA A 539 -23.96 0.92 13.33
C ALA A 539 -23.39 1.10 14.75
N ASN A 540 -23.70 0.18 15.66
CA ASN A 540 -23.21 0.10 17.05
C ASN A 540 -23.42 1.38 17.89
N MET A 541 -24.44 2.18 17.56
CA MET A 541 -24.71 3.42 18.27
C MET A 541 -25.44 3.17 19.58
N LYS A 542 -24.99 3.83 20.65
CA LYS A 542 -25.77 3.94 21.89
C LYS A 542 -26.85 5.00 21.72
N CYS A 543 -28.04 4.58 21.31
CA CYS A 543 -29.22 5.44 21.33
C CYS A 543 -29.72 5.64 22.77
N THR A 544 -29.73 6.89 23.23
CA THR A 544 -30.29 7.29 24.54
C THR A 544 -31.72 7.82 24.45
N THR A 545 -32.21 8.05 23.23
CA THR A 545 -33.53 8.62 22.91
C THR A 545 -34.17 7.86 21.74
N ALA A 546 -35.48 8.00 21.56
CA ALA A 546 -36.19 7.36 20.46
C ALA A 546 -35.79 7.98 19.11
N PHE A 547 -35.39 7.12 18.18
CA PHE A 547 -35.00 7.49 16.82
C PHE A 547 -36.26 7.67 15.94
N ASP A 548 -36.40 8.84 15.32
CA ASP A 548 -37.50 9.16 14.40
C ASP A 548 -36.98 9.36 12.96
N LEU A 549 -37.13 8.32 12.14
CA LEU A 549 -36.77 8.31 10.72
C LEU A 549 -37.78 9.00 9.80
N THR A 550 -39.00 9.35 10.26
CA THR A 550 -39.97 10.06 9.39
C THR A 550 -39.47 11.43 8.97
N GLN A 551 -38.44 11.96 9.66
CA GLN A 551 -37.77 13.20 9.27
C GLN A 551 -36.71 13.02 8.17
N ILE A 552 -36.25 11.80 7.84
CA ILE A 552 -35.33 11.61 6.71
C ILE A 552 -36.09 11.85 5.40
N SER A 553 -36.00 13.09 4.92
CA SER A 553 -36.65 13.57 3.70
C SER A 553 -35.91 13.19 2.41
N SER A 554 -34.77 12.49 2.53
CA SER A 554 -33.99 12.00 1.39
C SER A 554 -34.74 10.91 0.63
N ASN A 555 -35.42 11.33 -0.45
CA ASN A 555 -36.06 10.44 -1.43
C ASN A 555 -35.04 9.60 -2.25
N VAL A 556 -33.73 9.77 -2.01
CA VAL A 556 -32.64 9.10 -2.75
C VAL A 556 -31.83 8.13 -1.88
N LEU A 557 -32.25 7.88 -0.63
CA LEU A 557 -31.57 6.93 0.26
C LEU A 557 -31.66 5.50 -0.29
N GLU A 558 -30.51 4.92 -0.62
CA GLU A 558 -30.37 3.56 -1.15
C GLU A 558 -29.93 2.55 -0.08
N GLU A 559 -29.09 2.95 0.88
CA GLU A 559 -28.53 2.07 1.93
C GLU A 559 -28.71 2.69 3.33
N LEU A 560 -29.36 1.97 4.23
CA LEU A 560 -29.51 2.33 5.64
C LEU A 560 -28.93 1.24 6.56
N GLU A 561 -27.86 1.56 7.28
CA GLU A 561 -27.13 0.64 8.15
C GLU A 561 -27.25 1.05 9.63
N LEU A 562 -27.97 0.26 10.43
CA LEU A 562 -28.27 0.49 11.85
C LEU A 562 -27.72 -0.64 12.77
N SER A 563 -27.00 -1.62 12.22
CA SER A 563 -26.68 -2.88 12.92
C SER A 563 -25.95 -2.66 14.25
N GLY A 564 -26.32 -3.39 15.29
CA GLY A 564 -25.79 -3.27 16.65
C GLY A 564 -26.38 -2.11 17.46
N THR A 565 -27.26 -1.29 16.88
CA THR A 565 -28.06 -0.31 17.63
C THR A 565 -29.39 -0.94 18.08
N PRO A 566 -29.67 -1.03 19.40
CA PRO A 566 -30.92 -1.61 19.88
C PRO A 566 -32.15 -0.82 19.43
N LEU A 567 -33.05 -1.45 18.67
CA LEU A 567 -34.26 -0.82 18.15
C LEU A 567 -35.43 -1.00 19.13
N THR A 568 -36.04 0.11 19.53
CA THR A 568 -37.25 0.09 20.37
C THR A 568 -38.49 -0.24 19.52
N PRO A 569 -39.60 -0.72 20.12
CA PRO A 569 -40.86 -0.91 19.39
C PRO A 569 -41.32 0.35 18.64
N ASN A 570 -41.17 1.53 19.24
CA ASN A 570 -41.46 2.81 18.59
C ASN A 570 -40.59 3.03 17.35
N THR A 571 -39.28 2.74 17.44
CA THR A 571 -38.36 2.83 16.30
C THR A 571 -38.72 1.85 15.19
N ILE A 572 -39.22 0.65 15.52
CA ILE A 572 -39.75 -0.31 14.53
C ILE A 572 -41.03 0.21 13.87
N ASP A 573 -41.93 0.84 14.63
CA ASP A 573 -43.16 1.44 14.07
C ASP A 573 -42.85 2.62 13.14
N VAL A 574 -41.86 3.44 13.49
CA VAL A 574 -41.35 4.51 12.63
C VAL A 574 -40.65 3.97 11.38
N LEU A 575 -39.75 2.98 11.51
CA LEU A 575 -39.15 2.27 10.36
C LEU A 575 -40.22 1.69 9.42
N SER A 576 -41.25 1.05 10.00
CA SER A 576 -42.36 0.47 9.25
C SER A 576 -43.22 1.53 8.55
N SER A 577 -43.26 2.76 9.07
CA SER A 577 -43.95 3.90 8.46
C SER A 577 -43.12 4.48 7.31
N PHE A 578 -41.83 4.72 7.53
CA PHE A 578 -40.88 5.16 6.50
C PHE A 578 -40.84 4.22 5.28
N ILE A 579 -40.87 2.89 5.48
CA ILE A 579 -40.94 1.89 4.40
C ILE A 579 -42.23 2.01 3.56
N ARG A 580 -43.33 2.52 4.15
CA ARG A 580 -44.62 2.71 3.46
C ARG A 580 -44.71 4.05 2.70
N GLU A 581 -43.88 5.03 3.06
CA GLU A 581 -43.84 6.34 2.42
C GLU A 581 -43.00 6.31 1.13
N SER A 582 -43.26 7.24 0.21
CA SER A 582 -42.51 7.37 -1.05
C SER A 582 -41.04 7.80 -0.87
N SER A 583 -40.67 8.29 0.31
CA SER A 583 -39.31 8.67 0.68
C SER A 583 -38.33 7.49 0.63
N SER A 584 -38.82 6.26 0.86
CA SER A 584 -38.01 5.04 0.79
C SER A 584 -38.11 4.30 -0.56
N ASP A 585 -38.59 4.93 -1.63
CA ASP A 585 -38.74 4.27 -2.95
C ASP A 585 -37.39 3.90 -3.59
N CYS A 586 -36.31 4.62 -3.25
CA CYS A 586 -34.94 4.31 -3.69
C CYS A 586 -34.22 3.29 -2.79
N LEU A 587 -34.81 2.87 -1.66
CA LEU A 587 -34.14 2.01 -0.68
C LEU A 587 -33.87 0.62 -1.26
N LYS A 588 -32.61 0.22 -1.28
CA LYS A 588 -32.12 -1.08 -1.76
C LYS A 588 -31.68 -1.99 -0.63
N THR A 589 -31.08 -1.44 0.43
CA THR A 589 -30.53 -2.24 1.54
C THR A 589 -30.90 -1.64 2.90
N LEU A 590 -31.44 -2.48 3.79
CA LEU A 590 -31.72 -2.16 5.18
C LEU A 590 -31.02 -3.17 6.09
N SER A 591 -29.97 -2.74 6.77
CA SER A 591 -29.21 -3.55 7.71
C SER A 591 -29.56 -3.21 9.16
N ILE A 592 -30.07 -4.20 9.87
CA ILE A 592 -30.52 -4.14 11.27
C ILE A 592 -30.06 -5.39 12.04
N GLU A 593 -28.84 -5.87 11.78
CA GLU A 593 -28.27 -7.03 12.48
C GLU A 593 -27.99 -6.71 13.96
N ASN A 594 -28.15 -7.66 14.87
CA ASN A 594 -27.88 -7.45 16.32
C ASN A 594 -28.64 -6.25 16.96
N CYS A 595 -29.77 -5.86 16.37
CA CYS A 595 -30.59 -4.72 16.78
C CYS A 595 -31.65 -5.06 17.85
N GLN A 596 -31.61 -6.25 18.44
CA GLN A 596 -32.64 -6.78 19.36
C GLN A 596 -34.04 -6.94 18.74
N VAL A 597 -34.10 -7.06 17.40
CA VAL A 597 -35.33 -7.31 16.64
C VAL A 597 -35.89 -8.68 17.01
N ASN A 598 -37.17 -8.75 17.36
CA ASN A 598 -37.84 -10.01 17.68
C ASN A 598 -38.80 -10.42 16.54
N SER A 599 -39.47 -11.56 16.70
CA SER A 599 -40.40 -12.11 15.69
C SER A 599 -41.54 -11.14 15.30
N GLU A 600 -42.06 -10.36 16.24
CA GLU A 600 -43.17 -9.42 16.01
C GLU A 600 -42.68 -8.16 15.30
N ALA A 601 -41.49 -7.66 15.67
CA ALA A 601 -40.84 -6.56 14.97
C ALA A 601 -40.47 -6.96 13.53
N PHE A 602 -40.02 -8.19 13.32
CA PHE A 602 -39.72 -8.73 11.99
C PHE A 602 -40.98 -8.91 11.13
N ASP A 603 -42.10 -9.39 11.68
CA ASP A 603 -43.39 -9.43 10.96
C ASP A 603 -43.91 -8.04 10.61
N LYS A 604 -43.76 -7.04 11.48
CA LYS A 604 -44.11 -5.64 11.18
C LYS A 604 -43.31 -5.09 9.99
N LEU A 605 -41.99 -5.28 9.99
CA LEU A 605 -41.11 -4.82 8.90
C LEU A 605 -41.40 -5.55 7.59
N CYS A 606 -41.53 -6.89 7.62
CA CYS A 606 -41.90 -7.67 6.44
C CYS A 606 -43.27 -7.28 5.89
N SER A 607 -44.26 -7.06 6.76
CA SER A 607 -45.60 -6.60 6.35
C SER A 607 -45.54 -5.20 5.74
N ALA A 608 -44.75 -4.27 6.30
CA ALA A 608 -44.55 -2.95 5.71
C ALA A 608 -43.92 -3.01 4.30
N ILE A 609 -42.89 -3.84 4.09
CA ILE A 609 -42.25 -4.06 2.78
C ILE A 609 -43.23 -4.71 1.78
N SER A 610 -43.99 -5.71 2.24
CA SER A 610 -44.97 -6.41 1.41
C SER A 610 -46.15 -5.53 1.01
N GLU A 611 -46.66 -4.70 1.93
CA GLU A 611 -47.78 -3.78 1.69
C GLU A 611 -47.37 -2.60 0.80
N SER A 612 -46.12 -2.12 0.88
CA SER A 612 -45.59 -1.07 0.00
C SER A 612 -45.08 -1.58 -1.35
N GLN A 613 -45.10 -2.90 -1.58
CA GLN A 613 -44.59 -3.58 -2.78
C GLN A 613 -43.07 -3.41 -3.03
N LYS A 614 -42.30 -2.97 -2.02
CA LYS A 614 -40.85 -2.72 -2.11
C LYS A 614 -40.01 -3.99 -1.96
N LEU A 615 -40.42 -5.05 -2.64
CA LEU A 615 -39.88 -6.40 -2.46
C LEU A 615 -38.40 -6.55 -2.84
N ASN A 616 -37.83 -5.60 -3.60
CA ASN A 616 -36.42 -5.58 -3.97
C ASN A 616 -35.47 -5.17 -2.82
N ILE A 617 -35.97 -4.73 -1.67
CA ILE A 617 -35.13 -4.39 -0.51
C ILE A 617 -34.40 -5.64 0.01
N GLU A 618 -33.07 -5.57 0.10
CA GLU A 618 -32.23 -6.47 0.87
C GLU A 618 -32.38 -6.17 2.36
N LEU A 619 -32.96 -7.12 3.10
CA LEU A 619 -33.19 -6.99 4.53
C LEU A 619 -32.21 -7.86 5.32
N ASN A 620 -31.27 -7.23 6.00
CA ASN A 620 -30.26 -7.91 6.82
C ASN A 620 -30.66 -7.86 8.30
N VAL A 621 -31.17 -8.98 8.83
CA VAL A 621 -31.71 -9.13 10.18
C VAL A 621 -30.94 -10.16 11.02
N GLY A 622 -29.70 -10.47 10.65
CA GLY A 622 -28.84 -11.43 11.32
C GLY A 622 -28.59 -11.14 12.81
N ASN A 623 -28.17 -12.17 13.56
CA ASN A 623 -27.83 -12.10 15.00
C ASN A 623 -28.91 -11.44 15.89
N ASN A 624 -30.19 -11.63 15.55
CA ASN A 624 -31.33 -11.08 16.29
C ASN A 624 -32.15 -12.20 16.97
N PRO A 625 -32.89 -11.90 18.07
CA PRO A 625 -33.79 -12.85 18.74
C PRO A 625 -35.09 -13.15 17.96
N LEU A 626 -34.98 -13.41 16.64
CA LEU A 626 -36.11 -13.64 15.73
C LEU A 626 -36.95 -14.87 16.08
N LEU A 627 -36.42 -15.83 16.83
CA LEU A 627 -37.13 -17.08 17.19
C LEU A 627 -37.88 -17.01 18.53
N LYS A 628 -38.00 -15.83 19.16
CA LYS A 628 -38.69 -15.65 20.45
C LYS A 628 -40.16 -16.08 20.40
N ASN A 629 -40.87 -15.71 19.33
CA ASN A 629 -42.20 -16.21 18.99
C ASN A 629 -42.12 -16.92 17.62
N PHE A 630 -41.69 -18.18 17.64
CA PHE A 630 -41.48 -18.97 16.43
C PHE A 630 -42.74 -19.10 15.55
N GLY A 631 -43.93 -19.08 16.14
CA GLY A 631 -45.20 -19.14 15.40
C GLY A 631 -45.45 -17.92 14.52
N VAL A 632 -45.08 -16.72 14.98
CA VAL A 632 -45.11 -15.50 14.16
C VAL A 632 -44.02 -15.56 13.10
N PHE A 633 -42.78 -15.87 13.49
CA PHE A 633 -41.63 -15.97 12.57
C PHE A 633 -41.90 -16.89 11.38
N ILE A 634 -42.34 -18.13 11.63
CA ILE A 634 -42.55 -19.12 10.57
C ILE A 634 -43.72 -18.76 9.65
N ASN A 635 -44.71 -18.02 10.15
CA ASN A 635 -45.88 -17.61 9.39
C ASN A 635 -45.55 -16.54 8.33
N ILE A 636 -44.48 -15.75 8.51
CA ILE A 636 -43.99 -14.77 7.51
C ILE A 636 -43.61 -15.51 6.21
N PHE A 637 -42.85 -16.59 6.32
CA PHE A 637 -42.43 -17.42 5.18
C PHE A 637 -43.60 -18.13 4.52
N ARG A 638 -44.50 -18.73 5.33
CA ARG A 638 -45.73 -19.39 4.86
C ARG A 638 -46.66 -18.45 4.08
N GLN A 639 -46.73 -17.18 4.49
CA GLN A 639 -47.56 -16.16 3.85
C GLN A 639 -46.85 -15.43 2.69
N ASN A 640 -45.62 -15.81 2.35
CA ASN A 640 -44.79 -15.13 1.33
C ASN A 640 -44.62 -13.62 1.59
N LYS A 641 -44.57 -13.21 2.86
CA LYS A 641 -44.45 -11.80 3.30
C LYS A 641 -43.02 -11.25 3.24
N THR A 642 -42.02 -12.07 2.92
CA THR A 642 -40.62 -11.64 2.90
C THR A 642 -40.34 -10.70 1.72
N PRO A 643 -39.29 -9.86 1.81
CA PRO A 643 -38.65 -9.35 0.60
C PRO A 643 -38.10 -10.48 -0.27
N TYR A 644 -37.61 -10.14 -1.47
CA TYR A 644 -36.90 -11.04 -2.37
C TYR A 644 -35.50 -11.40 -1.84
N TYR A 645 -34.85 -10.50 -1.11
CA TYR A 645 -33.48 -10.63 -0.61
C TYR A 645 -33.48 -10.54 0.93
N LEU A 646 -33.08 -11.61 1.62
CA LEU A 646 -33.17 -11.72 3.08
C LEU A 646 -31.94 -12.39 3.69
N SER A 647 -31.29 -11.74 4.65
CA SER A 647 -30.28 -12.37 5.52
C SER A 647 -30.80 -12.57 6.93
N ILE A 648 -30.86 -13.83 7.34
CA ILE A 648 -31.16 -14.32 8.70
C ILE A 648 -29.94 -15.04 9.30
N ASP A 649 -28.76 -14.49 9.03
CA ASP A 649 -27.45 -14.95 9.49
C ASP A 649 -27.31 -15.05 11.02
N SER A 650 -26.40 -15.90 11.49
CA SER A 650 -25.96 -15.97 12.90
C SER A 650 -27.09 -16.15 13.93
N ILE A 651 -28.19 -16.78 13.53
CA ILE A 651 -29.30 -17.13 14.42
C ILE A 651 -28.99 -18.43 15.18
N SER A 652 -29.45 -18.50 16.43
CA SER A 652 -29.45 -19.73 17.24
C SER A 652 -30.61 -20.64 16.86
N TRP A 653 -30.29 -21.82 16.33
CA TRP A 653 -31.27 -22.76 15.77
C TRP A 653 -31.47 -23.99 16.65
N GLU A 654 -32.71 -24.26 17.04
CA GLU A 654 -33.15 -25.59 17.45
C GLU A 654 -33.45 -26.43 16.20
N GLY A 655 -32.89 -27.63 16.06
CA GLY A 655 -33.01 -28.44 14.84
C GLY A 655 -34.45 -28.63 14.32
N ARG A 656 -35.43 -28.84 15.21
CA ARG A 656 -36.86 -28.95 14.81
C ARG A 656 -37.44 -27.66 14.21
N ARG A 657 -36.98 -26.49 14.68
CA ARG A 657 -37.41 -25.19 14.13
C ARG A 657 -36.79 -24.96 12.76
N LEU A 658 -35.55 -25.39 12.57
CA LEU A 658 -34.85 -25.31 11.29
C LEU A 658 -35.45 -26.27 10.25
N VAL A 659 -35.85 -27.49 10.64
CA VAL A 659 -36.68 -28.38 9.79
C VAL A 659 -37.96 -27.66 9.36
N SER A 660 -38.72 -27.10 10.31
CA SER A 660 -39.97 -26.40 10.00
C SER A 660 -39.75 -25.20 9.05
N LEU A 661 -38.61 -24.49 9.17
CA LEU A 661 -38.24 -23.44 8.23
C LEU A 661 -38.03 -24.00 6.81
N PHE A 662 -37.27 -25.08 6.65
CA PHE A 662 -37.05 -25.69 5.34
C PHE A 662 -38.34 -26.24 4.72
N ASP A 663 -39.25 -26.79 5.52
CA ASP A 663 -40.57 -27.25 5.04
C ASP A 663 -41.41 -26.12 4.43
N GLU A 664 -41.42 -24.93 5.06
CA GLU A 664 -42.10 -23.74 4.51
C GLU A 664 -41.33 -23.13 3.33
N LEU A 665 -40.00 -23.03 3.40
CA LEU A 665 -39.17 -22.53 2.31
C LEU A 665 -39.28 -23.39 1.04
N GLY A 666 -39.57 -24.69 1.17
CA GLY A 666 -39.88 -25.58 0.05
C GLY A 666 -41.13 -25.17 -0.75
N HIS A 667 -42.02 -24.39 -0.14
CA HIS A 667 -43.26 -23.87 -0.74
C HIS A 667 -43.28 -22.34 -0.86
N ASN A 668 -42.30 -21.64 -0.28
CA ASN A 668 -42.16 -20.20 -0.40
C ASN A 668 -41.90 -19.81 -1.88
N THR A 669 -42.52 -18.72 -2.29
CA THR A 669 -42.48 -18.18 -3.66
C THR A 669 -42.06 -16.71 -3.72
N SER A 670 -41.81 -16.06 -2.58
CA SER A 670 -41.32 -14.68 -2.52
C SER A 670 -39.79 -14.61 -2.64
N LEU A 671 -39.04 -15.46 -1.96
CA LEU A 671 -37.59 -15.34 -1.87
C LEU A 671 -36.89 -15.67 -3.21
N LYS A 672 -35.92 -14.80 -3.55
CA LYS A 672 -34.91 -14.99 -4.61
C LYS A 672 -33.52 -15.20 -4.03
N SER A 673 -33.17 -14.48 -2.96
CA SER A 673 -31.89 -14.63 -2.25
C SER A 673 -32.13 -14.82 -0.76
N LEU A 674 -31.46 -15.80 -0.19
CA LEU A 674 -31.58 -16.15 1.22
C LEU A 674 -30.21 -16.48 1.82
N SER A 675 -29.84 -15.75 2.86
CA SER A 675 -28.68 -16.05 3.70
C SER A 675 -29.13 -16.62 5.05
N ILE A 676 -28.62 -17.80 5.39
CA ILE A 676 -28.72 -18.42 6.71
C ILE A 676 -27.32 -18.86 7.16
N ALA A 677 -26.33 -17.99 6.99
CA ALA A 677 -24.95 -18.32 7.28
C ALA A 677 -24.63 -18.29 8.78
N LYS A 678 -23.52 -18.94 9.15
CA LYS A 678 -22.95 -19.00 10.50
C LYS A 678 -23.97 -19.45 11.56
N PRO A 679 -24.75 -20.54 11.34
CA PRO A 679 -25.78 -20.98 12.28
C PRO A 679 -25.17 -21.30 13.66
N ILE A 680 -25.87 -20.93 14.72
CA ILE A 680 -25.45 -21.19 16.10
C ILE A 680 -26.24 -22.39 16.63
N PHE A 681 -25.56 -23.51 16.85
CA PHE A 681 -26.13 -24.73 17.43
C PHE A 681 -25.57 -24.95 18.84
N GLY A 682 -26.44 -25.10 19.84
CA GLY A 682 -26.07 -25.20 21.25
C GLY A 682 -27.07 -24.49 22.16
N ASP A 683 -26.84 -24.51 23.47
CA ASP A 683 -27.64 -23.75 24.42
C ASP A 683 -27.26 -22.27 24.39
N ALA A 684 -28.19 -21.39 24.77
CA ALA A 684 -28.03 -19.95 24.71
C ALA A 684 -26.98 -19.37 25.70
N SER A 685 -26.26 -20.21 26.44
CA SER A 685 -25.18 -19.80 27.36
C SER A 685 -23.80 -19.70 26.70
N GLY A 686 -23.62 -20.27 25.50
CA GLY A 686 -22.33 -20.30 24.81
C GLY A 686 -21.28 -21.23 25.43
N ASN A 687 -21.62 -21.98 26.49
CA ASN A 687 -20.73 -22.93 27.15
C ASN A 687 -20.70 -24.30 26.45
N ALA A 688 -20.59 -24.28 25.12
CA ALA A 688 -20.17 -25.45 24.35
C ALA A 688 -18.68 -25.71 24.63
N GLN A 689 -18.42 -26.44 25.72
CA GLN A 689 -17.09 -26.85 26.13
C GLN A 689 -16.54 -27.81 25.07
N MET A 690 -15.44 -27.43 24.42
CA MET A 690 -14.84 -28.12 23.27
C MET A 690 -14.23 -29.47 23.69
N GLY A 691 -15.08 -30.48 23.88
CA GLY A 691 -14.65 -31.82 24.31
C GLY A 691 -15.73 -32.91 24.27
N ASP A 692 -16.94 -32.63 23.78
CA ASP A 692 -17.98 -33.65 23.58
C ASP A 692 -18.55 -33.57 22.17
N ASP A 693 -18.37 -34.62 21.38
CA ASP A 693 -18.79 -34.73 19.96
C ASP A 693 -20.31 -34.91 19.79
N THR A 694 -21.11 -34.66 20.83
CA THR A 694 -22.51 -35.08 20.96
C THR A 694 -23.54 -34.03 20.51
N VAL A 695 -23.18 -32.74 20.47
CA VAL A 695 -24.05 -31.68 19.92
C VAL A 695 -23.69 -31.44 18.46
N ALA A 696 -23.98 -32.43 17.62
CA ALA A 696 -23.75 -32.33 16.18
C ALA A 696 -24.56 -31.16 15.59
N PRO A 697 -23.92 -30.21 14.87
CA PRO A 697 -24.58 -28.96 14.45
C PRO A 697 -25.79 -29.20 13.56
N MET A 698 -25.69 -30.11 12.59
CA MET A 698 -26.83 -30.59 11.81
C MET A 698 -27.09 -32.06 12.11
N ASN A 699 -28.36 -32.47 12.18
CA ASN A 699 -28.78 -33.87 12.24
C ASN A 699 -29.36 -34.31 10.88
N ASP A 700 -29.62 -35.62 10.72
CA ASP A 700 -30.05 -36.20 9.44
C ASP A 700 -31.42 -35.68 9.00
N ASP A 701 -32.28 -35.30 9.95
CA ASP A 701 -33.62 -34.78 9.66
C ASP A 701 -33.56 -33.34 9.15
N VAL A 702 -32.73 -32.48 9.74
CA VAL A 702 -32.44 -31.13 9.22
C VAL A 702 -31.81 -31.21 7.84
N ALA A 703 -30.85 -32.14 7.64
CA ALA A 703 -30.18 -32.32 6.35
C ALA A 703 -31.15 -32.81 5.25
N ARG A 704 -32.08 -33.71 5.60
CA ARG A 704 -33.13 -34.20 4.71
C ARG A 704 -34.17 -33.12 4.39
N ALA A 705 -34.59 -32.34 5.39
CA ALA A 705 -35.48 -31.20 5.19
C ALA A 705 -34.86 -30.15 4.25
N MET A 706 -33.56 -29.84 4.40
CA MET A 706 -32.82 -28.98 3.46
C MET A 706 -32.77 -29.59 2.05
N SER A 707 -32.57 -30.90 1.92
CA SER A 707 -32.60 -31.63 0.64
C SER A 707 -33.98 -31.54 -0.03
N GLU A 708 -35.07 -31.68 0.73
CA GLU A 708 -36.43 -31.53 0.24
C GLU A 708 -36.76 -30.08 -0.14
N PHE A 709 -36.32 -29.10 0.65
CA PHE A 709 -36.40 -27.68 0.34
C PHE A 709 -35.73 -27.36 -1.01
N LEU A 710 -34.47 -27.78 -1.19
CA LEU A 710 -33.72 -27.59 -2.44
C LEU A 710 -34.38 -28.32 -3.62
N THR A 711 -35.01 -29.47 -3.39
CA THR A 711 -35.75 -30.20 -4.44
C THR A 711 -37.05 -29.49 -4.83
N LYS A 712 -37.80 -28.95 -3.86
CA LYS A 712 -39.15 -28.40 -4.06
C LYS A 712 -39.15 -26.94 -4.50
N ASN A 713 -38.30 -26.09 -3.91
CA ASN A 713 -38.29 -24.66 -4.22
C ASN A 713 -37.93 -24.39 -5.69
N LYS A 714 -38.59 -23.40 -6.30
CA LYS A 714 -38.44 -22.97 -7.70
C LYS A 714 -38.28 -21.45 -7.88
N THR A 715 -38.10 -20.69 -6.81
CA THR A 715 -37.97 -19.22 -6.87
C THR A 715 -36.63 -18.72 -6.37
N LEU A 716 -35.97 -19.47 -5.48
CA LEU A 716 -34.68 -19.09 -4.95
C LEU A 716 -33.59 -19.24 -6.03
N GLU A 717 -32.91 -18.14 -6.30
CA GLU A 717 -31.80 -17.97 -7.24
C GLU A 717 -30.46 -17.96 -6.48
N GLU A 718 -30.42 -17.54 -5.21
CA GLU A 718 -29.20 -17.46 -4.40
C GLU A 718 -29.40 -18.04 -2.99
N LEU A 719 -28.44 -18.85 -2.53
CA LEU A 719 -28.46 -19.43 -1.19
C LEU A 719 -27.07 -19.34 -0.54
N ASN A 720 -26.98 -18.58 0.55
CA ASN A 720 -25.80 -18.58 1.41
C ASN A 720 -26.06 -19.40 2.67
N ILE A 721 -25.35 -20.52 2.81
CA ILE A 721 -25.31 -21.37 4.00
C ILE A 721 -23.87 -21.54 4.49
N SER A 722 -23.01 -20.55 4.26
CA SER A 722 -21.62 -20.57 4.74
C SER A 722 -21.54 -20.66 6.26
N GLY A 723 -20.47 -21.26 6.78
CA GLY A 723 -20.15 -21.33 8.20
C GLY A 723 -18.93 -20.49 8.58
N ASN A 724 -18.58 -20.50 9.86
CA ASN A 724 -17.30 -19.99 10.35
C ASN A 724 -16.85 -20.75 11.60
N GLY A 725 -15.89 -21.66 11.44
CA GLY A 725 -15.28 -22.40 12.54
C GLY A 725 -16.32 -23.17 13.35
N LYS A 726 -16.69 -22.67 14.54
CA LYS A 726 -17.68 -23.31 15.42
C LYS A 726 -19.12 -23.23 14.88
N ASN A 727 -19.43 -22.21 14.09
CA ASN A 727 -20.78 -21.94 13.59
C ASN A 727 -20.91 -22.47 12.16
N MET A 728 -21.09 -23.78 12.02
CA MET A 728 -21.10 -24.51 10.75
C MET A 728 -22.26 -25.50 10.69
N TYR A 729 -22.70 -25.89 9.50
CA TYR A 729 -23.65 -27.01 9.32
C TYR A 729 -22.96 -28.38 9.39
N GLY A 730 -21.67 -28.47 9.05
CA GLY A 730 -20.88 -29.70 9.10
C GLY A 730 -21.06 -30.64 7.90
N HIS A 731 -20.28 -31.73 7.91
CA HIS A 731 -20.23 -32.74 6.84
C HIS A 731 -21.58 -33.35 6.42
N LYS A 732 -22.63 -33.28 7.26
CA LYS A 732 -23.98 -33.78 6.93
C LYS A 732 -24.70 -32.99 5.85
N LEU A 733 -24.19 -31.82 5.44
CA LEU A 733 -24.61 -31.14 4.20
C LEU A 733 -24.52 -32.05 2.96
N ALA A 734 -23.72 -33.12 3.00
CA ALA A 734 -23.70 -34.17 1.99
C ALA A 734 -25.10 -34.69 1.59
N ILE A 735 -26.05 -34.78 2.55
CA ILE A 735 -27.44 -35.25 2.31
C ILE A 735 -28.28 -34.14 1.64
N ALA A 736 -28.03 -32.86 1.96
CA ALA A 736 -28.72 -31.74 1.35
C ALA A 736 -28.38 -31.60 -0.15
N PHE A 737 -27.18 -32.00 -0.55
CA PHE A 737 -26.73 -31.91 -1.94
C PHE A 737 -27.48 -32.85 -2.91
N ASP A 738 -28.16 -33.89 -2.43
CA ASP A 738 -29.11 -34.70 -3.23
C ASP A 738 -30.31 -33.88 -3.75
N GLY A 739 -30.66 -32.79 -3.04
CA GLY A 739 -31.67 -31.83 -3.45
C GLY A 739 -31.12 -30.78 -4.40
N LEU A 740 -29.87 -30.35 -4.17
CA LEU A 740 -29.15 -29.43 -5.06
C LEU A 740 -28.98 -30.01 -6.47
N GLU A 741 -28.67 -31.30 -6.58
CA GLU A 741 -28.58 -32.06 -7.84
C GLU A 741 -29.85 -31.93 -8.70
N LYS A 742 -31.02 -31.83 -8.05
CA LYS A 742 -32.35 -31.76 -8.68
C LYS A 742 -32.91 -30.34 -8.77
N ASN A 743 -32.23 -29.36 -8.19
CA ASN A 743 -32.65 -27.97 -8.29
C ASN A 743 -32.37 -27.44 -9.70
N GLY A 744 -33.33 -26.72 -10.28
CA GLY A 744 -33.23 -26.15 -11.63
C GLY A 744 -33.25 -24.61 -11.66
N ASN A 745 -33.33 -23.95 -10.50
CA ASN A 745 -33.49 -22.50 -10.41
C ASN A 745 -32.27 -21.81 -9.77
N LEU A 746 -31.68 -22.42 -8.74
CA LEU A 746 -30.57 -21.85 -7.97
C LEU A 746 -29.36 -21.58 -8.89
N LYS A 747 -28.89 -20.33 -8.87
CA LYS A 747 -27.79 -19.78 -9.67
C LYS A 747 -26.53 -19.60 -8.84
N ILE A 748 -26.65 -19.17 -7.58
CA ILE A 748 -25.53 -18.89 -6.68
C ILE A 748 -25.67 -19.74 -5.42
N ILE A 749 -24.58 -20.40 -5.00
CA ILE A 749 -24.52 -21.06 -3.70
C ILE A 749 -23.19 -20.79 -2.98
N ASP A 750 -23.28 -20.41 -1.71
CA ASP A 750 -22.14 -20.36 -0.80
C ASP A 750 -22.27 -21.43 0.29
N VAL A 751 -21.31 -22.37 0.28
CA VAL A 751 -21.15 -23.44 1.26
C VAL A 751 -19.83 -23.34 2.02
N SER A 752 -19.11 -22.22 1.91
CA SER A 752 -17.80 -21.98 2.53
C SER A 752 -17.82 -22.17 4.06
N GLY A 753 -16.70 -22.51 4.70
CA GLY A 753 -16.58 -22.49 6.17
C GLY A 753 -17.37 -23.56 6.92
N ASN A 754 -17.82 -24.62 6.24
CA ASN A 754 -18.72 -25.62 6.81
C ASN A 754 -18.06 -26.92 7.27
N ASN A 755 -16.75 -27.08 7.11
CA ASN A 755 -16.05 -28.35 7.39
C ASN A 755 -16.74 -29.54 6.70
N LEU A 756 -16.95 -29.41 5.38
CA LEU A 756 -17.53 -30.47 4.55
C LEU A 756 -16.68 -31.76 4.55
N GLY A 757 -15.35 -31.60 4.59
CA GLY A 757 -14.40 -32.71 4.51
C GLY A 757 -14.54 -33.55 3.24
N LYS A 758 -13.84 -34.69 3.19
CA LYS A 758 -13.82 -35.56 1.99
C LYS A 758 -15.22 -36.00 1.53
N THR A 759 -16.11 -36.38 2.44
CA THR A 759 -17.46 -36.87 2.11
C THR A 759 -18.39 -35.78 1.62
N GLY A 760 -18.37 -34.59 2.26
CA GLY A 760 -19.15 -33.43 1.83
C GLY A 760 -18.69 -32.90 0.47
N ILE A 761 -17.38 -32.77 0.25
CA ILE A 761 -16.82 -32.30 -1.03
C ILE A 761 -17.12 -33.28 -2.18
N ALA A 762 -16.99 -34.60 -1.96
CA ALA A 762 -17.34 -35.59 -2.98
C ALA A 762 -18.85 -35.53 -3.34
N SER A 763 -19.71 -35.36 -2.34
CA SER A 763 -21.16 -35.26 -2.54
C SER A 763 -21.56 -33.96 -3.26
N PHE A 764 -20.95 -32.83 -2.88
CA PHE A 764 -21.15 -31.55 -3.56
C PHE A 764 -20.69 -31.62 -5.03
N SER A 765 -19.49 -32.15 -5.27
CA SER A 765 -18.92 -32.31 -6.61
C SER A 765 -19.80 -33.19 -7.52
N ARG A 766 -20.43 -34.23 -6.96
CA ARG A 766 -21.42 -35.04 -7.67
C ARG A 766 -22.68 -34.23 -8.01
N ALA A 767 -23.24 -33.49 -7.05
CA ALA A 767 -24.44 -32.68 -7.28
C ALA A 767 -24.22 -31.61 -8.36
N ILE A 768 -23.10 -30.87 -8.33
CA ILE A 768 -22.79 -29.84 -9.33
C ILE A 768 -22.39 -30.42 -10.69
N SER A 769 -21.99 -31.69 -10.77
CA SER A 769 -21.75 -32.38 -12.05
C SER A 769 -23.04 -32.60 -12.85
N ALA A 770 -24.21 -32.59 -12.20
CA ALA A 770 -25.51 -32.80 -12.84
C ALA A 770 -26.44 -31.57 -12.76
N ASN A 771 -26.29 -30.71 -11.74
CA ASN A 771 -26.98 -29.43 -11.68
C ASN A 771 -26.46 -28.50 -12.80
N MET A 772 -27.37 -28.05 -13.67
CA MET A 772 -27.06 -27.14 -14.79
C MET A 772 -27.65 -25.73 -14.58
N SER A 773 -28.19 -25.42 -13.39
CA SER A 773 -28.73 -24.09 -13.07
C SER A 773 -27.69 -23.18 -12.42
N LEU A 774 -26.76 -23.75 -11.64
CA LEU A 774 -25.71 -23.02 -10.93
C LEU A 774 -24.75 -22.34 -11.91
N LYS A 775 -24.54 -21.05 -11.67
CA LYS A 775 -23.60 -20.15 -12.36
C LYS A 775 -22.41 -19.80 -11.47
N GLU A 776 -22.63 -19.58 -10.17
CA GLU A 776 -21.58 -19.22 -9.20
C GLU A 776 -21.54 -20.14 -7.98
N ILE A 777 -20.33 -20.46 -7.51
CA ILE A 777 -20.06 -21.32 -6.35
C ILE A 777 -18.98 -20.71 -5.45
N PHE A 778 -19.25 -20.71 -4.14
CA PHE A 778 -18.28 -20.39 -3.09
C PHE A 778 -18.15 -21.59 -2.13
N ILE A 779 -16.91 -22.05 -1.88
CA ILE A 779 -16.64 -23.31 -1.18
C ILE A 779 -15.35 -23.30 -0.34
N ASP A 780 -14.73 -22.15 -0.10
CA ASP A 780 -13.46 -22.07 0.66
C ASP A 780 -13.65 -22.44 2.15
N ASP A 781 -12.57 -22.74 2.87
CA ASP A 781 -12.57 -23.06 4.30
C ASP A 781 -13.35 -24.34 4.67
N ASN A 782 -13.30 -25.35 3.81
CA ASN A 782 -14.06 -26.59 3.95
C ASN A 782 -13.24 -27.85 4.28
N GLN A 783 -11.94 -27.68 4.57
CA GLN A 783 -10.96 -28.76 4.75
C GLN A 783 -10.83 -29.58 3.45
N ILE A 784 -10.66 -28.87 2.33
CA ILE A 784 -10.53 -29.50 1.01
C ILE A 784 -9.13 -30.14 0.86
N GLU A 785 -9.08 -31.45 1.03
CA GLU A 785 -7.89 -32.25 0.79
C GLU A 785 -7.56 -32.42 -0.71
N GLU A 786 -6.36 -32.91 -1.00
CA GLU A 786 -5.83 -33.19 -2.34
C GLU A 786 -6.81 -33.93 -3.27
N GLU A 787 -7.42 -35.00 -2.78
CA GLU A 787 -8.38 -35.82 -3.55
C GLU A 787 -9.70 -35.06 -3.76
N GLY A 788 -10.18 -34.36 -2.73
CA GLY A 788 -11.39 -33.54 -2.80
C GLY A 788 -11.27 -32.39 -3.80
N LEU A 789 -10.13 -31.70 -3.81
CA LEU A 789 -9.84 -30.65 -4.79
C LEU A 789 -9.81 -31.21 -6.22
N ASN A 790 -9.19 -32.37 -6.42
CA ASN A 790 -9.16 -33.01 -7.74
C ASN A 790 -10.56 -33.39 -8.25
N ILE A 791 -11.43 -33.91 -7.37
CA ILE A 791 -12.82 -34.27 -7.71
C ILE A 791 -13.65 -33.02 -8.00
N LEU A 792 -13.50 -31.95 -7.21
CA LEU A 792 -14.18 -30.67 -7.40
C LEU A 792 -13.80 -30.02 -8.75
N LEU A 793 -12.50 -29.97 -9.07
CA LEU A 793 -12.02 -29.39 -10.32
C LEU A 793 -12.48 -30.21 -11.53
N ASP A 794 -12.47 -31.54 -11.47
CA ASP A 794 -13.01 -32.39 -12.54
C ASP A 794 -14.53 -32.21 -12.74
N ALA A 795 -15.30 -32.02 -11.66
CA ALA A 795 -16.72 -31.71 -11.75
C ALA A 795 -16.97 -30.39 -12.51
N ILE A 796 -16.23 -29.33 -12.19
CA ILE A 796 -16.43 -28.00 -12.78
C ILE A 796 -15.89 -27.91 -14.22
N ILE A 797 -14.71 -28.49 -14.47
CA ILE A 797 -14.01 -28.42 -15.76
C ILE A 797 -14.61 -29.41 -16.77
N SER A 798 -14.75 -30.68 -16.39
CA SER A 798 -15.01 -31.79 -17.33
C SER A 798 -16.50 -32.14 -17.48
N LYS A 799 -17.33 -31.86 -16.47
CA LYS A 799 -18.72 -32.39 -16.40
C LYS A 799 -19.77 -31.29 -16.46
N ASN A 800 -19.61 -30.24 -15.68
CA ASN A 800 -20.50 -29.09 -15.68
C ASN A 800 -20.11 -28.09 -16.78
N THR A 801 -21.09 -27.41 -17.39
CA THR A 801 -20.87 -26.30 -18.34
C THR A 801 -21.61 -25.00 -18.00
N SER A 802 -22.44 -24.98 -16.94
CA SER A 802 -23.19 -23.80 -16.50
C SER A 802 -22.39 -22.89 -15.57
N ILE A 803 -21.48 -23.43 -14.77
CA ILE A 803 -20.69 -22.68 -13.79
C ILE A 803 -19.71 -21.76 -14.54
N ILE A 804 -19.89 -20.45 -14.35
CA ILE A 804 -19.07 -19.38 -14.90
C ILE A 804 -18.08 -18.82 -13.87
N ARG A 805 -18.36 -18.95 -12.56
CA ARG A 805 -17.52 -18.39 -11.50
C ARG A 805 -17.38 -19.34 -10.30
N CYS A 806 -16.14 -19.64 -9.94
CA CYS A 806 -15.78 -20.37 -8.72
C CYS A 806 -14.43 -19.83 -8.24
N PRO A 807 -14.40 -18.91 -7.26
CA PRO A 807 -13.14 -18.41 -6.70
C PRO A 807 -12.29 -19.56 -6.15
N HIS A 808 -10.96 -19.43 -6.24
CA HIS A 808 -10.06 -20.45 -5.69
C HIS A 808 -10.28 -20.60 -4.18
N PRO A 809 -10.39 -21.83 -3.64
CA PRO A 809 -10.56 -22.07 -2.21
C PRO A 809 -9.24 -21.76 -1.49
N SER A 810 -9.02 -20.48 -1.23
CA SER A 810 -7.72 -19.89 -0.94
C SER A 810 -7.23 -20.21 0.48
N LYS A 811 -8.13 -20.40 1.45
CA LYS A 811 -7.78 -20.90 2.78
C LYS A 811 -7.40 -22.38 2.71
N ASP A 812 -8.19 -23.20 2.01
CA ASP A 812 -7.89 -24.64 1.87
C ASP A 812 -6.59 -24.86 1.08
N LEU A 813 -6.38 -24.16 -0.03
CA LEU A 813 -5.14 -24.21 -0.80
C LEU A 813 -3.92 -23.81 0.04
N ARG A 814 -4.02 -22.78 0.89
CA ARG A 814 -2.94 -22.43 1.83
C ARG A 814 -2.67 -23.52 2.86
N GLN A 815 -3.69 -24.23 3.34
CA GLN A 815 -3.52 -25.37 4.24
C GLN A 815 -2.86 -26.56 3.50
N LEU A 816 -3.31 -26.87 2.29
CA LEU A 816 -2.78 -27.91 1.42
C LEU A 816 -1.31 -27.64 1.04
N SER A 817 -0.97 -26.43 0.59
CA SER A 817 0.43 -26.04 0.29
C SER A 817 1.33 -26.16 1.53
N ARG A 818 0.87 -25.78 2.73
CA ARG A 818 1.65 -25.98 3.98
C ARG A 818 1.85 -27.46 4.30
N SER A 819 0.82 -28.28 4.11
CA SER A 819 0.89 -29.74 4.28
C SER A 819 1.89 -30.37 3.29
N ILE A 820 1.82 -30.01 2.01
CA ILE A 820 2.75 -30.45 0.96
C ILE A 820 4.19 -30.02 1.28
N LEU A 821 4.42 -28.75 1.64
CA LEU A 821 5.74 -28.23 2.03
C LEU A 821 6.33 -29.02 3.20
N THR A 822 5.51 -29.33 4.22
CA THR A 822 5.93 -30.11 5.39
C THR A 822 6.25 -31.57 5.01
N ARG A 823 5.45 -32.20 4.14
CA ARG A 823 5.71 -33.53 3.57
C ARG A 823 7.01 -33.55 2.74
N LEU A 824 7.27 -32.50 1.95
CA LEU A 824 8.49 -32.33 1.17
C LEU A 824 9.74 -32.15 2.05
N GLN A 825 9.67 -31.29 3.08
CA GLN A 825 10.76 -31.10 4.04
C GLN A 825 11.09 -32.39 4.81
N ASN A 826 10.06 -33.08 5.32
CA ASN A 826 10.24 -34.35 6.03
C ASN A 826 10.83 -35.44 5.12
N SER A 827 10.30 -35.60 3.91
CA SER A 827 10.82 -36.60 2.96
C SER A 827 12.26 -36.29 2.51
N ALA A 828 12.61 -35.02 2.26
CA ALA A 828 14.00 -34.62 1.97
C ALA A 828 14.94 -34.93 3.14
N PHE A 829 14.52 -34.67 4.39
CA PHE A 829 15.29 -35.01 5.59
C PHE A 829 15.49 -36.52 5.77
N HIS A 830 14.44 -37.33 5.53
CA HIS A 830 14.56 -38.79 5.57
C HIS A 830 15.46 -39.35 4.46
N ILE A 831 15.38 -38.81 3.24
CA ILE A 831 16.27 -39.15 2.12
C ILE A 831 17.73 -38.87 2.49
N ALA A 832 18.05 -37.66 2.97
CA ALA A 832 19.41 -37.29 3.37
C ALA A 832 19.96 -38.18 4.51
N ARG A 833 19.13 -38.52 5.50
CA ARG A 833 19.51 -39.45 6.58
C ARG A 833 19.78 -40.87 6.07
N MET A 834 18.98 -41.36 5.13
CA MET A 834 19.14 -42.69 4.54
C MET A 834 20.38 -42.76 3.64
N GLU A 835 20.67 -41.71 2.89
CA GLU A 835 21.91 -41.57 2.09
C GLU A 835 23.17 -41.60 2.97
N ALA A 836 23.15 -40.91 4.12
CA ALA A 836 24.22 -40.98 5.11
C ALA A 836 24.38 -42.40 5.69
N ALA A 837 23.28 -43.09 6.02
CA ALA A 837 23.33 -44.46 6.54
C ALA A 837 23.91 -45.46 5.52
N ILE A 838 23.46 -45.44 4.27
CA ILE A 838 23.94 -46.30 3.17
C ILE A 838 25.44 -46.08 2.85
N THR A 839 25.97 -44.90 3.18
CA THR A 839 27.39 -44.57 3.04
C THR A 839 28.25 -45.27 4.10
N ILE A 840 27.67 -45.57 5.27
CA ILE A 840 28.34 -46.22 6.42
C ILE A 840 28.11 -47.75 6.41
N ALA A 841 27.02 -48.24 5.83
CA ALA A 841 26.63 -49.65 5.84
C ALA A 841 27.51 -50.58 4.97
N ILE A 842 27.79 -51.79 5.49
CA ILE A 842 28.61 -52.83 4.84
C ILE A 842 27.76 -54.11 4.65
N GLY A 843 27.88 -54.76 3.49
CA GLY A 843 27.27 -56.07 3.24
C GLY A 843 25.84 -56.04 2.68
N SER A 844 25.07 -57.09 2.96
CA SER A 844 23.74 -57.34 2.38
C SER A 844 22.65 -56.33 2.78
N THR A 845 22.79 -55.67 3.93
CA THR A 845 21.93 -54.55 4.39
C THR A 845 21.85 -53.42 3.36
N ARG A 846 22.98 -53.13 2.70
CA ARG A 846 23.11 -52.02 1.73
C ARG A 846 22.22 -52.17 0.49
N ALA A 847 21.76 -53.37 0.16
CA ALA A 847 20.86 -53.62 -0.97
C ALA A 847 19.42 -53.21 -0.64
N ASN A 848 18.93 -53.62 0.54
CA ASN A 848 17.57 -53.29 0.99
C ASN A 848 17.42 -51.78 1.24
N GLU A 849 18.40 -51.15 1.90
CA GLU A 849 18.38 -49.71 2.15
C GLU A 849 18.37 -48.88 0.85
N LYS A 850 19.10 -49.31 -0.18
CA LYS A 850 19.06 -48.69 -1.52
C LYS A 850 17.70 -48.82 -2.20
N ALA A 851 17.01 -49.95 -2.04
CA ALA A 851 15.65 -50.12 -2.56
C ALA A 851 14.69 -49.13 -1.86
N THR A 852 14.74 -49.05 -0.53
CA THR A 852 13.94 -48.11 0.27
C THR A 852 14.24 -46.65 -0.09
N LEU A 853 15.51 -46.27 -0.27
CA LEU A 853 15.91 -44.92 -0.71
C LEU A 853 15.36 -44.59 -2.11
N THR A 854 15.37 -45.56 -3.02
CA THR A 854 14.81 -45.38 -4.37
C THR A 854 13.31 -45.10 -4.31
N GLU A 855 12.58 -45.82 -3.45
CA GLU A 855 11.15 -45.60 -3.21
C GLU A 855 10.86 -44.26 -2.52
N MET A 856 11.66 -43.85 -1.52
CA MET A 856 11.53 -42.51 -0.91
C MET A 856 11.73 -41.39 -1.94
N ARG A 857 12.72 -41.52 -2.83
CA ARG A 857 12.96 -40.56 -3.93
C ARG A 857 11.82 -40.53 -4.94
N ARG A 858 11.19 -41.68 -5.22
CA ARG A 858 9.98 -41.77 -6.07
C ARG A 858 8.83 -40.97 -5.45
N LEU A 859 8.50 -41.24 -4.19
CA LEU A 859 7.45 -40.54 -3.44
C LEU A 859 7.72 -39.03 -3.28
N HIS A 860 8.97 -38.64 -3.04
CA HIS A 860 9.35 -37.21 -2.98
C HIS A 860 9.14 -36.50 -4.33
N LYS A 861 9.45 -37.16 -5.44
CA LYS A 861 9.19 -36.62 -6.78
C LYS A 861 7.68 -36.52 -7.08
N GLU A 862 6.87 -37.46 -6.60
CA GLU A 862 5.41 -37.38 -6.71
C GLU A 862 4.84 -36.20 -5.93
N LEU A 863 5.35 -35.92 -4.72
CA LEU A 863 5.00 -34.72 -3.95
C LEU A 863 5.38 -33.41 -4.66
N GLN A 864 6.54 -33.36 -5.33
CA GLN A 864 6.94 -32.19 -6.12
C GLN A 864 6.03 -32.00 -7.35
N ASN A 865 5.71 -33.09 -8.05
CA ASN A 865 4.79 -33.06 -9.20
C ASN A 865 3.38 -32.62 -8.80
N LEU A 866 2.93 -32.96 -7.59
CA LEU A 866 1.61 -32.61 -7.08
C LEU A 866 1.41 -31.09 -6.96
N GLU A 867 2.37 -30.36 -6.40
CA GLU A 867 2.30 -28.89 -6.27
C GLU A 867 2.13 -28.21 -7.64
N VAL A 868 2.93 -28.65 -8.63
CA VAL A 868 2.83 -28.18 -10.01
C VAL A 868 1.49 -28.60 -10.65
N GLY A 869 1.01 -29.82 -10.38
CA GLY A 869 -0.25 -30.34 -10.90
C GLY A 869 -1.47 -29.57 -10.38
N ILE A 870 -1.51 -29.23 -9.09
CA ILE A 870 -2.56 -28.39 -8.49
C ILE A 870 -2.58 -27.03 -9.18
N LYS A 871 -1.43 -26.36 -9.29
CA LYS A 871 -1.34 -25.06 -9.97
C LYS A 871 -1.82 -25.14 -11.42
N THR A 872 -1.40 -26.17 -12.16
CA THR A 872 -1.79 -26.37 -13.57
C THR A 872 -3.31 -26.52 -13.72
N LYS A 873 -3.97 -27.25 -12.82
CA LYS A 873 -5.44 -27.39 -12.84
C LYS A 873 -6.18 -26.12 -12.43
N LEU A 874 -5.61 -25.28 -11.55
CA LEU A 874 -6.18 -23.97 -11.21
C LEU A 874 -6.03 -22.99 -12.39
N ASP A 875 -4.87 -22.99 -13.06
CA ASP A 875 -4.66 -22.22 -14.30
C ASP A 875 -5.61 -22.68 -15.43
N GLU A 876 -5.95 -23.97 -15.49
CA GLU A 876 -6.95 -24.55 -16.39
C GLU A 876 -8.38 -24.12 -16.01
N LEU A 877 -8.75 -24.22 -14.73
CA LEU A 877 -10.03 -23.72 -14.20
C LEU A 877 -10.25 -22.26 -14.61
N ASP A 878 -9.28 -21.38 -14.37
CA ASP A 878 -9.41 -19.96 -14.68
C ASP A 878 -9.57 -19.69 -16.19
N ARG A 879 -8.96 -20.49 -17.06
CA ARG A 879 -9.16 -20.40 -18.52
C ARG A 879 -10.57 -20.82 -18.89
N VAL A 880 -11.05 -21.94 -18.33
CA VAL A 880 -12.38 -22.48 -18.61
C VAL A 880 -13.48 -21.54 -18.11
N LEU A 881 -13.35 -21.02 -16.89
CA LEU A 881 -14.32 -20.09 -16.30
C LEU A 881 -14.37 -18.76 -17.08
N ARG A 882 -13.22 -18.13 -17.39
CA ARG A 882 -13.19 -16.91 -18.22
C ARG A 882 -13.85 -17.10 -19.58
N ALA A 883 -13.58 -18.22 -20.27
CA ALA A 883 -14.19 -18.52 -21.57
C ALA A 883 -15.70 -18.78 -21.50
N ARG A 884 -16.23 -19.17 -20.33
CA ARG A 884 -17.68 -19.28 -20.08
C ARG A 884 -18.29 -17.92 -19.73
N GLU A 885 -17.63 -17.14 -18.88
CA GLU A 885 -18.05 -15.76 -18.51
C GLU A 885 -18.09 -14.83 -19.73
N GLU A 886 -17.10 -14.89 -20.62
CA GLU A 886 -17.10 -14.14 -21.89
C GLU A 886 -18.28 -14.53 -22.80
N ARG A 887 -18.61 -15.83 -22.86
CA ARG A 887 -19.75 -16.33 -23.64
C ARG A 887 -21.08 -15.84 -23.08
N ASP A 888 -21.25 -15.94 -21.76
CA ASP A 888 -22.44 -15.51 -21.01
C ASP A 888 -22.68 -14.00 -21.20
N LYS A 889 -21.62 -13.19 -21.22
CA LYS A 889 -21.68 -11.75 -21.53
C LYS A 889 -22.01 -11.44 -23.00
N MET A 890 -21.51 -12.24 -23.94
CA MET A 890 -21.78 -12.02 -25.38
C MET A 890 -23.19 -12.47 -25.79
N TRP A 891 -23.73 -13.49 -25.13
CA TRP A 891 -25.05 -14.06 -25.38
C TRP A 891 -25.75 -14.34 -24.04
N PRO A 892 -26.30 -13.31 -23.37
CA PRO A 892 -27.20 -13.52 -22.24
C PRO A 892 -28.46 -14.24 -22.74
N ASP A 893 -28.85 -15.33 -22.09
CA ASP A 893 -30.04 -16.15 -22.42
C ASP A 893 -31.36 -15.36 -22.31
#